data_AF-A0AAV5T3V4-F1
#
_entry.id   AF-A0AAV5T3V4-F1
#
_cell.length_a   1.000
_cell.length_b   1.000
_cell.length_c   1.000
_cell.angle_alpha   90.00
_cell.angle_beta   90.00
_cell.angle_gamma   90.00
#
_symmetry.space_group_name_H-M   'P 1'
#
loop_
_entity.id
_entity.type
_entity.pdbx_description
1 polymer ?
#
loop_
_entity_poly.entity_id
_entity_poly.type
_entity_poly.pdbx_seq_one_letter_code
_entity_poly.pdbx_strand_id
1 'polypeptide(L)'
;QSIQESNGQASQDTMVSIDVYRTPPLPDYLLVSSSSLLELFNRCPSCGTGSILSMKSHLNGSALTLKWECEQCQEQSWSSQPRLRGRYFEGNVKFTSAAHTTGLPFSRASDFADVMGLALPAQRTIHDLLVNLILPSVDHVYVNHMRDMRSTVRNVMDGRGLDISIDGRYDSPGYSATNCTVSTIDLKTNLIIMVVNMHKRMRGIEGKSGRMEKEGVREGLKRIAALVYKIRSVCSDNDAKIGKMLREDAHFKDIKHLLDFWHLIKKINHDLRELEKKKSCPNIQFWRRKIINHAYFVHLKYARNRARGLNYWMSVLPHVTGRHSHFQKIPFLNGISKCKHTKLGRDTTHLIKRDSDEYQELKAVILKTTFLSGFLRASPKKNTSPNECFNSIINMYAPKKNASTPPWYEERVKLATLHFNNLSLLNMLNLREERYDTSVKVIGRGSRAVKRKMAKVDHAWRREVWQAIPGVIDGRLLEQFMKRMNAPSNQTYIEAMQNEEEEEEEEGEREEEGDGGESDVSEELGGGMYGEDVDSDQKPAMNVIELSDVEDEESEVEVEEGGGGGQEGSDWDEGEAAVRAMEAVARGRGRGRGRGGKGGRGGRGEGGGVVQSLAKVDLNAATTSAPDSQPSIDEEKEEGRAKKLVKRAKKEKMDDPDQDSDPDFDPTPAKKGKGKGTGKG
;
A
#
# COMPACT_ATOMS: atom_id res chain seq x y z
N GLN A 1 60.80 -42.23 20.03
CA GLN A 1 62.00 -42.66 19.27
C GLN A 1 61.75 -44.12 18.91
N SER A 2 61.49 -44.54 17.68
CA SER A 2 62.14 -44.26 16.40
C SER A 2 61.13 -44.30 15.23
N ILE A 3 61.59 -43.84 14.07
CA ILE A 3 60.87 -43.36 12.87
C ILE A 3 60.81 -44.44 11.77
N GLN A 4 59.81 -44.30 10.88
CA GLN A 4 59.73 -44.63 9.44
C GLN A 4 59.14 -45.97 8.93
N GLU A 5 57.97 -45.79 8.29
CA GLU A 5 57.59 -46.12 6.89
C GLU A 5 57.74 -47.56 6.36
N SER A 6 56.58 -48.17 6.04
CA SER A 6 56.35 -48.79 4.74
C SER A 6 54.85 -48.96 4.46
N ASN A 7 54.41 -48.38 3.34
CA ASN A 7 53.08 -48.50 2.72
C ASN A 7 52.85 -49.92 2.18
N GLY A 8 51.60 -50.44 2.22
CA GLY A 8 51.25 -51.67 1.50
C GLY A 8 49.91 -52.34 1.79
N GLN A 9 48.80 -51.64 1.52
CA GLN A 9 47.49 -52.14 1.05
C GLN A 9 46.65 -53.21 1.80
N ALA A 10 45.36 -52.84 1.85
CA ALA A 10 44.13 -53.64 1.86
C ALA A 10 43.62 -54.16 3.20
N SER A 11 42.70 -53.40 3.81
CA SER A 11 41.53 -53.93 4.53
C SER A 11 40.45 -52.85 4.60
N GLN A 12 39.23 -53.24 4.25
CA GLN A 12 38.02 -52.42 4.25
C GLN A 12 37.66 -52.06 5.70
N ASP A 13 37.75 -50.77 6.05
CA ASP A 13 37.07 -50.25 7.24
C ASP A 13 35.90 -49.36 6.81
N THR A 14 34.72 -49.85 7.16
CA THR A 14 33.42 -49.26 6.91
C THR A 14 33.28 -48.04 7.83
N MET A 15 33.64 -46.84 7.34
CA MET A 15 33.25 -45.60 8.02
C MET A 15 31.74 -45.41 7.82
N VAL A 16 30.98 -45.88 8.79
CA VAL A 16 29.59 -45.47 9.00
C VAL A 16 29.60 -43.96 9.17
N SER A 17 29.12 -43.24 8.15
CA SER A 17 28.80 -41.82 8.26
C SER A 17 27.71 -41.68 9.33
N ILE A 18 28.10 -41.21 10.52
CA ILE A 18 27.15 -40.77 11.53
C ILE A 18 26.60 -39.45 11.00
N ASP A 19 25.47 -39.51 10.29
CA ASP A 19 24.63 -38.36 10.05
C ASP A 19 24.19 -37.81 11.41
N VAL A 20 24.84 -36.74 11.84
CA VAL A 20 24.43 -35.98 13.02
C VAL A 20 23.10 -35.31 12.67
N TYR A 21 21.99 -36.02 12.92
CA TYR A 21 20.65 -35.45 12.86
C TYR A 21 20.56 -34.29 13.86
N ARG A 22 20.84 -33.07 13.40
CA ARG A 22 20.64 -31.87 14.20
C ARG A 22 19.14 -31.68 14.36
N THR A 23 18.63 -31.96 15.55
CA THR A 23 17.21 -31.72 15.87
C THR A 23 16.91 -30.24 15.67
N PRO A 24 15.89 -29.88 14.87
CA PRO A 24 15.53 -28.49 14.69
C PRO A 24 15.10 -27.90 16.04
N PRO A 25 15.44 -26.63 16.32
CA PRO A 25 15.04 -25.99 17.56
C PRO A 25 13.51 -25.93 17.65
N LEU A 26 12.97 -26.12 18.85
CA LEU A 26 11.54 -25.97 19.11
C LEU A 26 11.10 -24.52 18.87
N PRO A 27 9.87 -24.30 18.36
CA PRO A 27 9.31 -22.96 18.27
C PRO A 27 9.05 -22.37 19.66
N ASP A 28 9.03 -21.03 19.76
CA ASP A 28 8.76 -20.30 21.01
C ASP A 28 7.44 -20.70 21.70
N TYR A 29 6.42 -21.12 20.92
CA TYR A 29 5.11 -21.49 21.42
C TYR A 29 4.61 -22.78 20.76
N LEU A 30 4.03 -23.65 21.58
CA LEU A 30 3.39 -24.90 21.19
C LEU A 30 1.95 -24.93 21.73
N LEU A 31 1.05 -25.54 20.98
CA LEU A 31 -0.29 -25.89 21.48
C LEU A 31 -0.19 -27.20 22.26
N VAL A 32 -0.46 -27.15 23.56
CA VAL A 32 -0.38 -28.31 24.47
C VAL A 32 -1.72 -28.45 25.18
N SER A 33 -2.27 -29.66 25.23
CA SER A 33 -3.52 -29.94 25.95
C SER A 33 -3.32 -29.82 27.46
N SER A 34 -4.36 -29.42 28.18
CA SER A 34 -4.30 -29.30 29.64
C SER A 34 -3.94 -30.63 30.32
N SER A 35 -4.42 -31.77 29.80
CA SER A 35 -4.11 -33.09 30.36
C SER A 35 -2.62 -33.42 30.26
N SER A 36 -2.02 -33.27 29.07
CA SER A 36 -0.60 -33.56 28.87
C SER A 36 0.32 -32.59 29.62
N LEU A 37 -0.10 -31.34 29.80
CA LEU A 37 0.64 -30.40 30.65
C LEU A 37 0.59 -30.80 32.13
N LEU A 38 -0.59 -31.18 32.64
CA LEU A 38 -0.77 -31.54 34.05
C LEU A 38 -0.08 -32.86 34.41
N GLU A 39 0.14 -33.76 33.46
CA GLU A 39 0.95 -34.98 33.67
C GLU A 39 2.38 -34.68 34.14
N LEU A 40 2.94 -33.52 33.75
CA LEU A 40 4.27 -33.08 34.20
C LEU A 40 4.30 -32.71 35.69
N PHE A 41 3.14 -32.54 36.32
CA PHE A 41 2.97 -32.20 37.73
C PHE A 41 2.47 -33.40 38.56
N ASN A 42 2.54 -34.63 38.05
CA ASN A 42 2.25 -35.84 38.84
C ASN A 42 3.23 -36.05 40.02
N ARG A 43 4.41 -35.43 39.95
CA ARG A 43 5.37 -35.31 41.05
C ARG A 43 5.82 -33.86 41.15
N CYS A 44 6.27 -33.43 42.33
CA CYS A 44 6.78 -32.08 42.50
C CYS A 44 7.99 -31.83 41.56
N PRO A 45 7.92 -30.87 40.63
CA PRO A 45 9.04 -30.59 39.72
C PRO A 45 10.28 -30.05 40.44
N SER A 46 10.12 -29.43 41.61
CA SER A 46 11.22 -28.81 42.36
C SER A 46 12.09 -29.82 43.11
N CYS A 47 11.51 -30.85 43.74
CA CYS A 47 12.28 -31.90 44.45
C CYS A 47 12.33 -33.26 43.74
N GLY A 48 11.47 -33.50 42.74
CA GLY A 48 11.41 -34.75 41.96
C GLY A 48 10.80 -35.96 42.69
N THR A 49 10.64 -35.89 44.01
CA THR A 49 10.24 -37.03 44.86
C THR A 49 8.93 -36.83 45.62
N GLY A 50 8.65 -35.60 46.08
CA GLY A 50 7.49 -35.31 46.92
C GLY A 50 6.17 -35.29 46.15
N SER A 51 5.11 -35.75 46.80
CA SER A 51 3.74 -35.67 46.26
C SER A 51 3.25 -34.22 46.30
N ILE A 52 2.44 -33.84 45.31
CA ILE A 52 1.73 -32.56 45.33
C ILE A 52 0.46 -32.75 46.16
N LEU A 53 0.35 -32.01 47.26
CA LEU A 53 -0.79 -32.09 48.20
C LEU A 53 -2.00 -31.31 47.69
N SER A 54 -1.75 -30.12 47.16
CA SER A 54 -2.78 -29.24 46.62
C SER A 54 -2.23 -28.46 45.44
N MET A 55 -3.07 -28.20 44.43
CA MET A 55 -2.68 -27.40 43.26
C MET A 55 -3.82 -26.45 42.89
N LYS A 56 -3.47 -25.17 42.76
CA LYS A 56 -4.37 -24.10 42.30
C LYS A 56 -3.91 -23.63 40.93
N SER A 57 -4.84 -23.60 39.98
CA SER A 57 -4.63 -23.04 38.65
C SER A 57 -5.27 -21.67 38.51
N HIS A 58 -4.52 -20.71 38.00
CA HIS A 58 -5.02 -19.39 37.63
C HIS A 58 -4.76 -19.12 36.14
N LEU A 59 -5.83 -18.86 35.39
CA LEU A 59 -5.77 -18.59 33.96
C LEU A 59 -5.93 -17.08 33.69
N ASN A 60 -5.02 -16.49 32.92
CA ASN A 60 -5.09 -15.10 32.47
C ASN A 60 -4.87 -15.04 30.95
N GLY A 61 -5.98 -15.06 30.22
CA GLY A 61 -5.93 -15.22 28.76
C GLY A 61 -5.28 -16.55 28.40
N SER A 62 -4.21 -16.50 27.62
CA SER A 62 -3.42 -17.70 27.28
C SER A 62 -2.44 -18.13 28.37
N ALA A 63 -2.27 -17.34 29.45
CA ALA A 63 -1.31 -17.64 30.52
C ALA A 63 -1.92 -18.54 31.58
N LEU A 64 -1.33 -19.71 31.81
CA LEU A 64 -1.60 -20.53 32.97
C LEU A 64 -0.55 -20.26 34.04
N THR A 65 -0.99 -20.04 35.27
CA THR A 65 -0.13 -20.01 36.45
C THR A 65 -0.59 -21.10 37.39
N LEU A 66 0.31 -22.01 37.74
CA LEU A 66 0.08 -23.08 38.71
C LEU A 66 0.78 -22.71 40.01
N LYS A 67 0.09 -22.88 41.13
CA LYS A 67 0.65 -22.84 42.47
C LYS A 67 0.36 -24.14 43.17
N TRP A 68 1.34 -24.72 43.84
CA TRP A 68 1.13 -25.98 44.54
C TRP A 68 1.92 -26.08 45.83
N GLU A 69 1.40 -26.91 46.73
CA GLU A 69 2.04 -27.29 47.98
C GLU A 69 2.61 -28.71 47.83
N CYS A 70 3.82 -28.92 48.33
CA CYS A 70 4.51 -30.20 48.29
C CYS A 70 4.82 -30.67 49.70
N GLU A 71 4.77 -31.97 49.94
CA GLU A 71 5.13 -32.58 51.23
C GLU A 71 6.54 -32.23 51.71
N GLN A 72 7.47 -31.97 50.77
CA GLN A 72 8.90 -31.79 51.05
C GLN A 72 9.41 -30.38 50.70
N CYS A 73 8.59 -29.51 50.12
CA CYS A 73 8.97 -28.15 49.70
C CYS A 73 8.00 -27.11 50.25
N GLN A 74 8.45 -25.85 50.30
CA GLN A 74 7.54 -24.71 50.49
C GLN A 74 6.62 -24.51 49.27
N GLU A 75 5.64 -23.61 49.35
CA GLU A 75 4.75 -23.26 48.22
C GLU A 75 5.59 -22.98 46.96
N GLN A 76 5.26 -23.66 45.87
CA GLN A 76 5.92 -23.50 44.58
C GLN A 76 4.97 -22.86 43.58
N SER A 77 5.53 -22.23 42.55
CA SER A 77 4.74 -21.70 41.44
C SER A 77 5.43 -21.87 40.10
N TRP A 78 4.62 -22.01 39.06
CA TRP A 78 5.06 -22.11 37.67
C TRP A 78 4.13 -21.30 36.78
N SER A 79 4.67 -20.75 35.70
CA SER A 79 3.88 -20.05 34.68
C SER A 79 4.20 -20.59 33.30
N SER A 80 3.15 -20.75 32.48
CA SER A 80 3.27 -21.24 31.10
C SER A 80 3.97 -20.28 30.16
N GLN A 81 4.16 -19.02 30.58
CA GLN A 81 4.84 -18.01 29.78
C GLN A 81 5.50 -16.93 30.64
N PRO A 82 6.61 -16.33 30.15
CA PRO A 82 7.26 -15.23 30.83
C PRO A 82 6.42 -13.96 30.81
N ARG A 83 6.87 -12.97 31.61
CA ARG A 83 6.26 -11.64 31.68
C ARG A 83 7.19 -10.58 31.10
N LEU A 84 6.69 -9.79 30.15
CA LEU A 84 7.35 -8.59 29.66
C LEU A 84 7.39 -7.53 30.76
N ARG A 85 8.61 -7.09 31.10
CA ARG A 85 8.88 -6.09 32.16
C ARG A 85 8.11 -6.40 33.46
N GLY A 86 7.98 -7.69 33.80
CA GLY A 86 7.27 -8.17 34.99
C GLY A 86 5.75 -7.99 34.99
N ARG A 87 5.16 -7.32 33.99
CA ARG A 87 3.74 -6.89 34.02
C ARG A 87 2.84 -7.71 33.10
N TYR A 88 3.21 -7.84 31.83
CA TYR A 88 2.34 -8.40 30.80
C TYR A 88 2.77 -9.80 30.42
N PHE A 89 1.87 -10.77 30.40
CA PHE A 89 2.17 -12.11 29.89
C PHE A 89 2.52 -12.05 28.40
N GLU A 90 3.71 -12.55 28.03
CA GLU A 90 4.31 -12.31 26.71
C GLU A 90 3.43 -12.81 25.56
N GLY A 91 2.86 -14.02 25.66
CA GLY A 91 2.01 -14.61 24.62
C GLY A 91 0.67 -13.90 24.47
N ASN A 92 0.12 -13.29 25.53
CA ASN A 92 -1.08 -12.44 25.38
C ASN A 92 -0.76 -11.21 24.50
N VAL A 93 0.43 -10.62 24.66
CA VAL A 93 0.89 -9.49 23.86
C VAL A 93 1.25 -9.94 22.44
N LYS A 94 1.99 -11.05 22.28
CA LYS A 94 2.34 -11.62 20.96
C LYS A 94 1.10 -11.99 20.17
N PHE A 95 0.13 -12.67 20.78
CA PHE A 95 -1.15 -12.99 20.14
C PHE A 95 -1.84 -11.73 19.63
N THR A 96 -1.99 -10.73 20.50
CA THR A 96 -2.70 -9.49 20.15
C THR A 96 -1.98 -8.72 19.05
N SER A 97 -0.65 -8.61 19.14
CA SER A 97 0.20 -7.94 18.14
C SER A 97 0.18 -8.67 16.80
N ALA A 98 0.34 -10.00 16.80
CA ALA A 98 0.30 -10.81 15.59
C ALA A 98 -1.07 -10.76 14.92
N ALA A 99 -2.17 -10.89 15.68
CA ALA A 99 -3.52 -10.79 15.15
C ALA A 99 -3.76 -9.41 14.52
N HIS A 100 -3.35 -8.34 15.20
CA HIS A 100 -3.50 -6.97 14.70
C HIS A 100 -2.69 -6.73 13.41
N THR A 101 -1.38 -7.00 13.42
CA THR A 101 -0.46 -6.70 12.30
C THR A 101 -0.66 -7.60 11.07
N THR A 102 -1.36 -8.74 11.23
CA THR A 102 -1.78 -9.61 10.12
C THR A 102 -3.19 -9.33 9.62
N GLY A 103 -3.95 -8.47 10.31
CA GLY A 103 -5.33 -8.15 9.96
C GLY A 103 -6.34 -9.23 10.33
N LEU A 104 -6.00 -10.16 11.23
CA LEU A 104 -6.91 -11.17 11.75
C LEU A 104 -8.03 -10.49 12.56
N PRO A 105 -9.32 -10.64 12.18
CA PRO A 105 -10.40 -10.12 13.00
C PRO A 105 -10.45 -10.84 14.34
N PHE A 106 -10.36 -10.10 15.45
CA PHE A 106 -10.36 -10.68 16.80
C PHE A 106 -11.58 -11.55 17.08
N SER A 107 -12.76 -11.16 16.61
CA SER A 107 -13.96 -12.01 16.73
C SER A 107 -13.79 -13.37 16.08
N ARG A 108 -13.13 -13.44 14.91
CA ARG A 108 -12.84 -14.71 14.23
C ARG A 108 -11.78 -15.53 14.95
N ALA A 109 -10.84 -14.87 15.63
CA ALA A 109 -9.86 -15.55 16.46
C ALA A 109 -10.52 -16.13 17.73
N SER A 110 -11.46 -15.40 18.34
CA SER A 110 -12.29 -15.89 19.44
C SER A 110 -13.15 -17.06 19.01
N ASP A 111 -13.90 -16.97 17.91
CA ASP A 111 -14.70 -18.09 17.37
C ASP A 111 -13.85 -19.34 17.17
N PHE A 112 -12.63 -19.17 16.61
CA PHE A 112 -11.69 -20.27 16.40
C PHE A 112 -11.23 -20.88 17.71
N ALA A 113 -10.91 -20.05 18.70
CA ALA A 113 -10.48 -20.50 20.02
C ALA A 113 -11.59 -21.22 20.77
N ASP A 114 -12.83 -20.73 20.70
CA ASP A 114 -14.00 -21.34 21.34
C ASP A 114 -14.27 -22.74 20.79
N VAL A 115 -14.16 -22.94 19.46
CA VAL A 115 -14.32 -24.25 18.83
C VAL A 115 -13.22 -25.23 19.24
N MET A 116 -11.99 -24.74 19.42
CA MET A 116 -10.85 -25.58 19.80
C MET A 116 -10.74 -25.80 21.32
N GLY A 117 -11.41 -24.97 22.14
CA GLY A 117 -11.21 -24.94 23.60
C GLY A 117 -9.93 -24.22 24.03
N LEU A 118 -9.44 -23.26 23.24
CA LEU A 118 -8.25 -22.48 23.56
C LEU A 118 -8.58 -21.26 24.42
N ALA A 119 -7.77 -21.05 25.46
CA ALA A 119 -7.83 -19.86 26.27
C ALA A 119 -7.13 -18.67 25.59
N LEU A 120 -7.87 -17.60 25.34
CA LEU A 120 -7.35 -16.34 24.80
C LEU A 120 -7.63 -15.16 25.73
N PRO A 121 -6.88 -14.05 25.61
CA PRO A 121 -7.16 -12.85 26.39
C PRO A 121 -8.59 -12.35 26.12
N ALA A 122 -9.27 -11.92 27.19
CA ALA A 122 -10.61 -11.34 27.05
C ALA A 122 -10.58 -10.08 26.18
N GLN A 123 -11.71 -9.74 25.56
CA GLN A 123 -11.81 -8.59 24.66
C GLN A 123 -11.33 -7.28 25.29
N ARG A 124 -11.61 -7.06 26.58
CA ARG A 124 -11.12 -5.90 27.34
C ARG A 124 -9.59 -5.89 27.42
N THR A 125 -8.97 -7.02 27.75
CA THR A 125 -7.52 -7.16 27.79
C THR A 125 -6.88 -6.94 26.41
N ILE A 126 -7.48 -7.49 25.35
CA ILE A 126 -7.04 -7.25 23.97
C ILE A 126 -7.07 -5.75 23.66
N HIS A 127 -8.19 -5.08 23.95
CA HIS A 127 -8.32 -3.64 23.74
C HIS A 127 -7.28 -2.84 24.51
N ASP A 128 -7.06 -3.18 25.79
CA ASP A 128 -6.06 -2.50 26.62
C ASP A 128 -4.64 -2.71 26.07
N LEU A 129 -4.29 -3.92 25.64
CA LEU A 129 -2.99 -4.19 25.01
C LEU A 129 -2.83 -3.44 23.69
N LEU A 130 -3.89 -3.34 22.89
CA LEU A 130 -3.89 -2.58 21.63
C LEU A 130 -3.61 -1.11 21.88
N VAL A 131 -4.50 -0.45 22.62
CA VAL A 131 -4.43 1.00 22.86
C VAL A 131 -3.15 1.38 23.59
N ASN A 132 -2.72 0.53 24.53
CA ASN A 132 -1.61 0.90 25.40
C ASN A 132 -0.23 0.55 24.84
N LEU A 133 -0.10 -0.55 24.11
CA LEU A 133 1.22 -1.07 23.73
C LEU A 133 1.38 -1.14 22.21
N ILE A 134 0.41 -1.73 21.52
CA ILE A 134 0.58 -2.14 20.13
C ILE A 134 0.36 -0.97 19.17
N LEU A 135 -0.70 -0.16 19.33
CA LEU A 135 -0.94 0.98 18.45
C LEU A 135 0.19 2.02 18.53
N PRO A 136 0.71 2.41 19.71
CA PRO A 136 1.88 3.29 19.78
C PRO A 136 3.14 2.69 19.13
N SER A 137 3.32 1.37 19.23
CA SER A 137 4.43 0.67 18.56
C SER A 137 4.28 0.68 17.03
N VAL A 138 3.06 0.48 16.53
CA VAL A 138 2.73 0.60 15.10
C VAL A 138 2.97 2.02 14.61
N ASP A 139 2.60 3.04 15.39
CA ASP A 139 2.82 4.45 15.03
C ASP A 139 4.30 4.78 14.90
N HIS A 140 5.13 4.33 15.84
CA HIS A 140 6.57 4.51 15.77
C HIS A 140 7.15 3.91 14.48
N VAL A 141 6.81 2.65 14.19
CA VAL A 141 7.27 1.96 12.97
C VAL A 141 6.73 2.64 11.71
N TYR A 142 5.46 3.06 11.71
CA TYR A 142 4.81 3.72 10.59
C TYR A 142 5.46 5.06 10.25
N VAL A 143 5.72 5.91 11.25
CA VAL A 143 6.34 7.22 11.05
C VAL A 143 7.75 7.08 10.47
N ASN A 144 8.56 6.18 11.03
CA ASN A 144 9.91 5.92 10.52
C ASN A 144 9.87 5.37 9.09
N HIS A 145 9.01 4.38 8.84
CA HIS A 145 8.85 3.82 7.51
C HIS A 145 8.43 4.88 6.47
N MET A 146 7.46 5.73 6.80
CA MET A 146 7.04 6.81 5.88
C MET A 146 8.14 7.85 5.67
N ARG A 147 8.97 8.14 6.67
CA ARG A 147 10.16 8.98 6.53
C ARG A 147 11.15 8.36 5.53
N ASP A 148 11.42 7.07 5.66
CA ASP A 148 12.35 6.35 4.78
C ASP A 148 11.84 6.27 3.34
N MET A 149 10.53 6.04 3.16
CA MET A 149 9.91 6.01 1.83
C MET A 149 9.99 7.36 1.15
N ARG A 150 9.71 8.43 1.89
CA ARG A 150 9.85 9.80 1.41
C ARG A 150 11.31 10.11 1.06
N SER A 151 12.26 9.74 1.91
CA SER A 151 13.70 9.90 1.63
C SER A 151 14.11 9.18 0.34
N THR A 152 13.69 7.92 0.18
CA THR A 152 13.93 7.13 -1.05
C THR A 152 13.36 7.82 -2.29
N VAL A 153 12.10 8.28 -2.23
CA VAL A 153 11.47 9.01 -3.35
C VAL A 153 12.23 10.31 -3.66
N ARG A 154 12.67 11.05 -2.63
CA ARG A 154 13.43 12.29 -2.81
C ARG A 154 14.76 12.04 -3.51
N ASN A 155 15.48 10.99 -3.14
CA ASN A 155 16.77 10.64 -3.72
C ASN A 155 16.66 10.21 -5.20
N VAL A 156 15.50 9.67 -5.60
CA VAL A 156 15.25 9.21 -6.98
C VAL A 156 14.51 10.28 -7.83
N MET A 157 14.04 11.36 -7.20
CA MET A 157 13.32 12.44 -7.88
C MET A 157 14.25 13.19 -8.85
N ASP A 158 13.76 13.48 -10.06
CA ASP A 158 14.47 14.36 -11.00
C ASP A 158 14.13 15.84 -10.70
N GLY A 159 14.96 16.78 -11.15
CA GLY A 159 14.72 18.23 -10.95
C GLY A 159 13.40 18.75 -11.53
N ARG A 160 12.70 17.93 -12.33
CA ARG A 160 11.39 18.23 -12.90
C ARG A 160 10.23 18.00 -11.93
N GLY A 161 10.42 17.33 -10.78
CA GLY A 161 9.39 17.08 -9.76
C GLY A 161 8.64 15.74 -9.91
N LEU A 162 7.75 15.44 -8.95
CA LEU A 162 7.04 14.16 -8.85
C LEU A 162 5.89 14.04 -9.86
N ASP A 163 5.79 12.86 -10.49
CA ASP A 163 4.55 12.42 -11.13
C ASP A 163 3.84 11.49 -10.16
N ILE A 164 2.65 11.88 -9.69
CA ILE A 164 1.93 11.13 -8.66
C ILE A 164 0.59 10.62 -9.17
N SER A 165 0.14 9.51 -8.61
CA SER A 165 -1.21 9.00 -8.77
C SER A 165 -2.00 9.16 -7.47
N ILE A 166 -3.22 9.67 -7.59
CA ILE A 166 -4.11 9.92 -6.46
C ILE A 166 -5.49 9.34 -6.72
N ASP A 167 -6.00 8.59 -5.73
CA ASP A 167 -7.34 8.00 -5.74
C ASP A 167 -7.93 7.92 -4.33
N GLY A 168 -9.26 8.01 -4.24
CA GLY A 168 -10.05 7.96 -3.02
C GLY A 168 -10.81 6.63 -2.85
N ARG A 169 -10.49 5.90 -1.78
CA ARG A 169 -11.14 4.64 -1.41
C ARG A 169 -12.13 4.81 -0.28
N TYR A 170 -13.38 4.46 -0.53
CA TYR A 170 -14.46 4.47 0.46
C TYR A 170 -14.60 3.14 1.20
N ASP A 171 -15.00 3.22 2.48
CA ASP A 171 -15.19 2.07 3.37
C ASP A 171 -16.46 1.25 3.11
N SER A 172 -17.49 1.82 2.50
CA SER A 172 -18.66 1.08 2.03
C SER A 172 -19.04 1.46 0.59
N PRO A 173 -19.79 0.59 -0.12
CA PRO A 173 -20.41 0.96 -1.39
C PRO A 173 -21.56 1.96 -1.21
N GLY A 174 -21.78 2.83 -2.20
CA GLY A 174 -22.91 3.76 -2.23
C GLY A 174 -22.69 5.05 -1.43
N TYR A 175 -23.76 5.82 -1.21
CA TYR A 175 -23.69 7.15 -0.59
C TYR A 175 -23.56 7.12 0.95
N SER A 176 -23.57 5.94 1.58
CA SER A 176 -23.55 5.77 3.04
C SER A 176 -22.15 5.72 3.67
N ALA A 177 -21.09 5.79 2.84
CA ALA A 177 -19.70 5.69 3.29
C ALA A 177 -19.38 6.68 4.40
N THR A 178 -18.71 6.18 5.43
CA THR A 178 -18.30 6.93 6.61
C THR A 178 -16.87 7.41 6.50
N ASN A 179 -15.99 6.56 5.98
CA ASN A 179 -14.57 6.84 5.86
C ASN A 179 -14.13 6.79 4.39
N CYS A 180 -13.18 7.66 4.05
CA CYS A 180 -12.53 7.71 2.75
C CYS A 180 -11.03 7.85 2.94
N THR A 181 -10.24 6.98 2.33
CA THR A 181 -8.78 7.06 2.31
C THR A 181 -8.35 7.58 0.95
N VAL A 182 -7.73 8.76 0.91
CA VAL A 182 -7.03 9.24 -0.27
C VAL A 182 -5.57 8.84 -0.17
N SER A 183 -5.09 8.13 -1.19
CA SER A 183 -3.71 7.65 -1.25
C SER A 183 -2.96 8.37 -2.37
N THR A 184 -1.73 8.78 -2.11
CA THR A 184 -0.84 9.39 -3.09
C THR A 184 0.41 8.54 -3.27
N ILE A 185 0.63 8.09 -4.50
CA ILE A 185 1.71 7.18 -4.87
C ILE A 185 2.60 7.86 -5.90
N ASP A 186 3.92 7.86 -5.68
CA ASP A 186 4.87 8.29 -6.72
C ASP A 186 4.87 7.26 -7.85
N LEU A 187 4.60 7.73 -9.07
CA LEU A 187 4.53 6.88 -10.24
C LEU A 187 5.91 6.36 -10.63
N LYS A 188 7.03 7.01 -10.29
CA LYS A 188 8.34 6.46 -10.64
C LYS A 188 8.65 5.21 -9.81
N THR A 189 8.60 5.35 -8.48
CA THR A 189 8.99 4.33 -7.50
C THR A 189 7.88 3.37 -7.09
N ASN A 190 6.61 3.71 -7.35
CA ASN A 190 5.44 2.98 -6.85
C ASN A 190 5.31 2.95 -5.32
N LEU A 191 5.94 3.91 -4.61
CA LEU A 191 5.85 4.07 -3.16
C LEU A 191 4.76 5.06 -2.76
N ILE A 192 4.02 4.73 -1.69
CA ILE A 192 3.08 5.65 -1.07
C ILE A 192 3.86 6.70 -0.29
N ILE A 193 3.64 7.97 -0.63
CA ILE A 193 4.28 9.12 0.03
C ILE A 193 3.33 9.85 0.98
N MET A 194 2.02 9.74 0.75
CA MET A 194 0.99 10.39 1.54
C MET A 194 -0.29 9.55 1.58
N VAL A 195 -0.88 9.50 2.77
CA VAL A 195 -2.21 8.92 3.00
C VAL A 195 -3.00 9.94 3.80
N VAL A 196 -4.23 10.20 3.37
CA VAL A 196 -5.16 11.11 4.06
C VAL A 196 -6.46 10.37 4.30
N ASN A 197 -6.80 10.18 5.58
CA ASN A 197 -8.08 9.63 5.97
C ASN A 197 -9.08 10.76 6.24
N MET A 198 -10.25 10.65 5.62
CA MET A 198 -11.36 11.59 5.73
C MET A 198 -12.56 10.86 6.32
N HIS A 199 -13.29 11.51 7.20
CA HIS A 199 -14.53 10.98 7.78
C HIS A 199 -15.69 11.93 7.51
N LYS A 200 -16.88 11.42 7.20
CA LYS A 200 -18.03 12.23 6.76
C LYS A 200 -18.46 13.35 7.71
N ARG A 201 -18.12 13.23 9.01
CA ARG A 201 -18.41 14.24 10.04
C ARG A 201 -17.33 15.31 10.19
N MET A 202 -16.23 15.23 9.44
CA MET A 202 -15.19 16.27 9.45
C MET A 202 -15.72 17.59 8.87
N ARG A 203 -15.17 18.70 9.35
CA ARG A 203 -15.50 20.06 8.90
C ARG A 203 -15.28 20.17 7.38
N GLY A 204 -16.21 20.82 6.68
CA GLY A 204 -16.16 20.98 5.21
C GLY A 204 -16.82 19.87 4.40
N ILE A 205 -17.08 18.69 5.00
CA ILE A 205 -17.67 17.54 4.30
C ILE A 205 -19.21 17.53 4.43
N GLU A 206 -19.76 18.13 5.49
CA GLU A 206 -21.22 18.27 5.73
C GLU A 206 -22.00 16.94 5.66
N GLY A 207 -21.42 15.83 6.10
CA GLY A 207 -22.07 14.52 6.03
C GLY A 207 -22.24 13.94 4.62
N LYS A 208 -21.76 14.63 3.58
CA LYS A 208 -21.88 14.22 2.17
C LYS A 208 -20.63 13.45 1.76
N SER A 209 -20.73 12.13 1.79
CA SER A 209 -19.63 11.19 1.49
C SER A 209 -18.87 11.53 0.19
N GLY A 210 -19.58 11.87 -0.89
CA GLY A 210 -18.99 12.25 -2.18
C GLY A 210 -18.20 13.57 -2.21
N ARG A 211 -18.02 14.25 -1.07
CA ARG A 211 -17.09 15.38 -0.89
C ARG A 211 -15.77 14.96 -0.25
N MET A 212 -15.72 13.82 0.45
CA MET A 212 -14.55 13.37 1.21
C MET A 212 -13.32 13.23 0.33
N GLU A 213 -13.46 12.63 -0.85
CA GLU A 213 -12.34 12.43 -1.77
C GLU A 213 -11.76 13.75 -2.26
N LYS A 214 -12.61 14.70 -2.69
CA LYS A 214 -12.13 16.03 -3.13
C LYS A 214 -11.35 16.73 -2.02
N GLU A 215 -11.87 16.71 -0.79
CA GLU A 215 -11.19 17.35 0.35
C GLU A 215 -9.91 16.60 0.73
N GLY A 216 -9.93 15.27 0.72
CA GLY A 216 -8.77 14.42 0.95
C GLY A 216 -7.65 14.64 -0.06
N VAL A 217 -7.99 14.80 -1.35
CA VAL A 217 -7.02 15.14 -2.40
C VAL A 217 -6.42 16.52 -2.15
N ARG A 218 -7.25 17.53 -1.84
CA ARG A 218 -6.76 18.87 -1.52
C ARG A 218 -5.77 18.84 -0.36
N GLU A 219 -6.18 18.21 0.74
CA GLU A 219 -5.36 18.10 1.95
C GLU A 219 -4.06 17.33 1.68
N GLY A 220 -4.12 16.23 0.92
CA GLY A 220 -2.96 15.45 0.54
C GLY A 220 -1.95 16.27 -0.26
N LEU A 221 -2.40 17.03 -1.25
CA LEU A 221 -1.54 17.90 -2.06
C LEU A 221 -0.90 19.01 -1.22
N LYS A 222 -1.66 19.64 -0.31
CA LYS A 222 -1.12 20.66 0.61
C LYS A 222 -0.04 20.08 1.52
N ARG A 223 -0.26 18.91 2.11
CA ARG A 223 0.73 18.23 2.96
C ARG A 223 1.99 17.85 2.19
N ILE A 224 1.85 17.41 0.93
CA ILE A 224 3.01 17.10 0.08
C ILE A 224 3.80 18.36 -0.23
N ALA A 225 3.13 19.48 -0.53
CA ALA A 225 3.79 20.77 -0.73
C ALA A 225 4.53 21.23 0.54
N ALA A 226 3.94 21.06 1.73
CA ALA A 226 4.57 21.35 3.01
C ALA A 226 5.81 20.48 3.31
N LEU A 227 5.89 19.28 2.71
CA LEU A 227 7.07 18.41 2.75
C LEU A 227 8.15 18.80 1.72
N VAL A 228 7.99 19.96 1.07
CA VAL A 228 8.90 20.53 0.07
C VAL A 228 9.08 19.63 -1.16
N TYR A 229 8.04 18.89 -1.53
CA TYR A 229 8.00 18.17 -2.80
C TYR A 229 7.38 19.01 -3.91
N LYS A 230 8.13 19.23 -4.99
CA LYS A 230 7.59 19.79 -6.23
C LYS A 230 6.77 18.73 -6.96
N ILE A 231 5.48 18.95 -7.13
CA ILE A 231 4.60 18.06 -7.89
C ILE A 231 4.55 18.54 -9.34
N ARG A 232 4.98 17.68 -10.27
CA ARG A 232 4.93 17.94 -11.72
C ARG A 232 3.55 17.62 -12.28
N SER A 233 3.03 16.43 -11.96
CA SER A 233 1.74 15.99 -12.49
C SER A 233 0.99 15.11 -11.51
N VAL A 234 -0.34 15.20 -11.58
CA VAL A 234 -1.27 14.35 -10.84
C VAL A 234 -2.07 13.54 -11.84
N CYS A 235 -1.98 12.23 -11.75
CA CYS A 235 -2.87 11.30 -12.42
C CYS A 235 -4.04 10.95 -11.47
N SER A 236 -5.26 11.12 -11.95
CA SER A 236 -6.47 10.69 -11.23
C SER A 236 -7.44 9.98 -12.17
N ASP A 237 -8.48 9.43 -11.59
CA ASP A 237 -9.68 9.05 -12.31
C ASP A 237 -10.28 10.24 -13.07
N ASN A 238 -11.14 9.95 -14.05
CA ASN A 238 -11.85 10.97 -14.82
C ASN A 238 -12.99 11.63 -14.02
N ASP A 239 -12.69 12.10 -12.80
CA ASP A 239 -13.59 12.92 -11.99
C ASP A 239 -13.43 14.41 -12.31
N ALA A 240 -14.51 14.99 -12.83
CA ALA A 240 -14.59 16.42 -13.13
C ALA A 240 -14.38 17.31 -11.89
N LYS A 241 -14.70 16.82 -10.68
CA LYS A 241 -14.56 17.59 -9.43
C LYS A 241 -13.09 17.83 -9.07
N ILE A 242 -12.25 16.80 -9.16
CA ILE A 242 -10.80 16.90 -8.92
C ILE A 242 -10.18 17.79 -9.98
N GLY A 243 -10.51 17.57 -11.26
CA GLY A 243 -9.98 18.42 -12.33
C GLY A 243 -10.38 19.89 -12.20
N LYS A 244 -11.61 20.17 -11.74
CA LYS A 244 -12.06 21.54 -11.45
C LYS A 244 -11.27 22.15 -10.29
N MET A 245 -11.07 21.39 -9.21
CA MET A 245 -10.30 21.83 -8.04
C MET A 245 -8.86 22.24 -8.39
N LEU A 246 -8.15 21.40 -9.15
CA LEU A 246 -6.77 21.66 -9.56
C LEU A 246 -6.62 22.93 -10.42
N ARG A 247 -7.65 23.28 -11.20
CA ARG A 247 -7.65 24.50 -12.02
C ARG A 247 -7.98 25.77 -11.25
N GLU A 248 -8.88 25.67 -10.27
CA GLU A 248 -9.41 26.83 -9.54
C GLU A 248 -8.52 27.22 -8.35
N ASP A 249 -7.88 26.26 -7.69
CA ASP A 249 -7.03 26.51 -6.53
C ASP A 249 -5.68 27.08 -6.99
N ALA A 250 -5.33 28.28 -6.51
CA ALA A 250 -4.11 28.97 -6.89
C ALA A 250 -2.83 28.17 -6.57
N HIS A 251 -2.85 27.38 -5.50
CA HIS A 251 -1.71 26.57 -5.05
C HIS A 251 -1.40 25.40 -5.99
N PHE A 252 -2.34 25.02 -6.88
CA PHE A 252 -2.22 23.83 -7.73
C PHE A 252 -2.18 24.16 -9.22
N LYS A 253 -2.13 25.45 -9.60
CA LYS A 253 -2.19 25.89 -11.01
C LYS A 253 -1.07 25.31 -11.87
N ASP A 254 0.11 25.11 -11.30
CA ASP A 254 1.29 24.60 -12.01
C ASP A 254 1.30 23.06 -12.12
N ILE A 255 0.36 22.37 -11.45
CA ILE A 255 0.28 20.91 -11.46
C ILE A 255 -0.43 20.45 -12.73
N LYS A 256 0.25 19.65 -13.54
CA LYS A 256 -0.35 19.05 -14.74
C LYS A 256 -1.34 17.95 -14.35
N HIS A 257 -2.63 18.16 -14.61
CA HIS A 257 -3.67 17.13 -14.39
C HIS A 257 -3.77 16.14 -15.55
N LEU A 258 -3.39 14.89 -15.28
CA LEU A 258 -3.46 13.75 -16.18
C LEU A 258 -4.61 12.80 -15.81
N LEU A 259 -5.13 12.07 -16.80
CA LEU A 259 -6.24 11.14 -16.65
C LEU A 259 -5.81 9.69 -16.82
N ASP A 260 -6.42 8.77 -16.06
CA ASP A 260 -6.32 7.34 -16.35
C ASP A 260 -6.99 7.00 -17.69
N PHE A 261 -6.19 6.47 -18.63
CA PHE A 261 -6.64 6.03 -19.93
C PHE A 261 -7.67 4.89 -19.87
N TRP A 262 -7.58 3.98 -18.90
CA TRP A 262 -8.53 2.89 -18.73
C TRP A 262 -9.95 3.42 -18.50
N HIS A 263 -10.10 4.44 -17.66
CA HIS A 263 -11.41 5.08 -17.41
C HIS A 263 -11.97 5.76 -18.67
N LEU A 264 -11.11 6.30 -19.54
CA LEU A 264 -11.51 6.88 -20.82
C LEU A 264 -12.01 5.81 -21.80
N ILE A 265 -11.19 4.78 -22.04
CA ILE A 265 -11.49 3.74 -23.04
C ILE A 265 -12.62 2.79 -22.59
N LYS A 266 -12.83 2.64 -21.27
CA LYS A 266 -13.94 1.86 -20.71
C LYS A 266 -15.30 2.33 -21.22
N LYS A 267 -15.51 3.65 -21.31
CA LYS A 267 -16.76 4.22 -21.82
C LYS A 267 -16.95 3.94 -23.32
N ILE A 268 -15.88 4.08 -24.11
CA ILE A 268 -15.91 3.72 -25.54
C ILE A 268 -16.24 2.23 -25.73
N ASN A 269 -15.61 1.35 -24.95
CA ASN A 269 -15.88 -0.08 -25.01
C ASN A 269 -17.30 -0.46 -24.52
N HIS A 270 -17.92 0.36 -23.68
CA HIS A 270 -19.33 0.23 -23.34
C HIS A 270 -20.21 0.62 -24.53
N ASP A 271 -19.96 1.80 -25.12
CA ASP A 271 -20.73 2.29 -26.28
C ASP A 271 -20.64 1.33 -27.47
N LEU A 272 -19.45 0.79 -27.78
CA LEU A 272 -19.26 -0.23 -28.82
C LEU A 272 -20.02 -1.54 -28.53
N ARG A 273 -20.18 -1.91 -27.25
CA ARG A 273 -20.96 -3.09 -26.85
C ARG A 273 -22.46 -2.88 -27.03
N GLU A 274 -22.95 -1.66 -26.88
CA GLU A 274 -24.34 -1.33 -27.19
C GLU A 274 -24.57 -1.29 -28.70
N LEU A 275 -23.61 -0.80 -29.49
CA LEU A 275 -23.69 -0.85 -30.96
C LEU A 275 -23.71 -2.29 -31.48
N GLU A 276 -22.90 -3.19 -30.96
CA GLU A 276 -22.89 -4.62 -31.33
C GLU A 276 -24.23 -5.33 -31.16
N LYS A 277 -25.10 -4.83 -30.27
CA LYS A 277 -26.45 -5.39 -30.08
C LYS A 277 -27.45 -4.90 -31.13
N LYS A 278 -27.15 -3.80 -31.83
CA LYS A 278 -28.04 -3.21 -32.84
C LYS A 278 -27.96 -4.04 -34.12
N LYS A 279 -29.11 -4.46 -34.66
CA LYS A 279 -29.19 -5.15 -35.96
C LYS A 279 -28.64 -4.32 -37.12
N SER A 280 -28.70 -2.98 -37.01
CA SER A 280 -28.14 -2.05 -37.98
C SER A 280 -26.60 -1.96 -37.97
N CYS A 281 -25.92 -2.60 -37.01
CA CYS A 281 -24.47 -2.54 -36.82
C CYS A 281 -23.82 -3.95 -36.80
N PRO A 282 -23.94 -4.75 -37.87
CA PRO A 282 -23.58 -6.17 -37.85
C PRO A 282 -22.07 -6.45 -37.74
N ASN A 283 -21.20 -5.54 -38.17
CA ASN A 283 -19.75 -5.73 -38.20
C ASN A 283 -19.04 -5.23 -36.93
N ILE A 284 -19.71 -4.46 -36.07
CA ILE A 284 -19.10 -3.93 -34.83
C ILE A 284 -18.58 -5.04 -33.92
N GLN A 285 -19.23 -6.20 -33.86
CA GLN A 285 -18.75 -7.35 -33.08
C GLN A 285 -17.31 -7.74 -33.46
N PHE A 286 -17.02 -7.79 -34.76
CA PHE A 286 -15.72 -8.11 -35.32
C PHE A 286 -14.68 -7.03 -35.01
N TRP A 287 -15.06 -5.75 -35.16
CA TRP A 287 -14.15 -4.62 -34.99
C TRP A 287 -13.88 -4.23 -33.53
N ARG A 288 -14.83 -4.44 -32.61
CA ARG A 288 -14.76 -3.96 -31.22
C ARG A 288 -13.41 -4.25 -30.57
N ARG A 289 -12.95 -5.50 -30.60
CA ARG A 289 -11.67 -5.87 -29.97
C ARG A 289 -10.48 -5.18 -30.63
N LYS A 290 -10.49 -5.08 -31.97
CA LYS A 290 -9.42 -4.45 -32.76
C LYS A 290 -9.34 -2.95 -32.47
N ILE A 291 -10.48 -2.26 -32.40
CA ILE A 291 -10.58 -0.84 -32.06
C ILE A 291 -10.01 -0.58 -30.65
N ILE A 292 -10.39 -1.39 -29.66
CA ILE A 292 -9.89 -1.23 -28.30
C ILE A 292 -8.39 -1.49 -28.22
N ASN A 293 -7.88 -2.55 -28.86
CA ASN A 293 -6.45 -2.84 -28.90
C ASN A 293 -5.67 -1.71 -29.60
N HIS A 294 -6.20 -1.17 -30.69
CA HIS A 294 -5.65 -0.02 -31.39
C HIS A 294 -5.59 1.21 -30.50
N ALA A 295 -6.63 1.46 -29.69
CA ALA A 295 -6.64 2.56 -28.73
C ALA A 295 -5.46 2.48 -27.74
N TYR A 296 -5.20 1.29 -27.18
CA TYR A 296 -4.05 1.06 -26.29
C TYR A 296 -2.72 1.20 -27.02
N PHE A 297 -2.61 0.63 -28.23
CA PHE A 297 -1.41 0.74 -29.06
C PHE A 297 -1.06 2.20 -29.33
N VAL A 298 -2.04 2.99 -29.80
CA VAL A 298 -1.85 4.41 -30.11
C VAL A 298 -1.56 5.21 -28.84
N HIS A 299 -2.24 4.90 -27.73
CA HIS A 299 -2.01 5.54 -26.44
C HIS A 299 -0.55 5.41 -25.99
N LEU A 300 0.02 4.20 -26.07
CA LEU A 300 1.40 3.91 -25.67
C LEU A 300 2.42 4.43 -26.69
N LYS A 301 2.24 4.11 -27.98
CA LYS A 301 3.19 4.45 -29.04
C LYS A 301 3.37 5.96 -29.21
N TYR A 302 2.30 6.73 -29.03
CA TYR A 302 2.33 8.19 -29.19
C TYR A 302 2.26 8.91 -27.84
N ALA A 303 2.96 8.39 -26.84
CA ALA A 303 3.10 9.01 -25.52
C ALA A 303 3.66 10.44 -25.59
N ARG A 304 4.68 10.67 -26.43
CA ARG A 304 5.37 11.96 -26.57
C ARG A 304 4.62 12.94 -27.49
N ASN A 305 3.83 12.45 -28.45
CA ASN A 305 3.06 13.28 -29.38
C ASN A 305 1.58 12.87 -29.38
N ARG A 306 0.84 13.39 -28.40
CA ARG A 306 -0.57 13.04 -28.18
C ARG A 306 -1.46 13.43 -29.36
N ALA A 307 -1.18 14.55 -30.03
CA ALA A 307 -1.94 15.00 -31.19
C ALA A 307 -1.81 14.02 -32.37
N ARG A 308 -0.60 13.54 -32.66
CA ARG A 308 -0.39 12.49 -33.67
C ARG A 308 -1.08 11.19 -33.29
N GLY A 309 -1.04 10.82 -32.01
CA GLY A 309 -1.81 9.69 -31.49
C GLY A 309 -3.31 9.84 -31.75
N LEU A 310 -3.88 11.02 -31.46
CA LEU A 310 -5.30 11.29 -31.68
C LEU A 310 -5.70 11.13 -33.15
N ASN A 311 -4.85 11.57 -34.08
CA ASN A 311 -5.07 11.38 -35.52
C ASN A 311 -5.08 9.88 -35.89
N TYR A 312 -4.16 9.07 -35.35
CA TYR A 312 -4.21 7.62 -35.56
C TYR A 312 -5.41 6.95 -34.89
N TRP A 313 -5.93 7.49 -33.78
CA TRP A 313 -7.20 7.02 -33.21
C TRP A 313 -8.36 7.27 -34.18
N MET A 314 -8.49 8.49 -34.70
CA MET A 314 -9.54 8.85 -35.65
C MET A 314 -9.41 8.12 -36.99
N SER A 315 -8.18 7.71 -37.37
CA SER A 315 -7.95 6.92 -38.58
C SER A 315 -8.59 5.53 -38.54
N VAL A 316 -9.19 5.10 -37.42
CA VAL A 316 -10.06 3.91 -37.37
C VAL A 316 -11.20 4.03 -38.38
N LEU A 317 -11.75 5.24 -38.57
CA LEU A 317 -12.90 5.46 -39.46
C LEU A 317 -12.61 5.11 -40.93
N PRO A 318 -11.57 5.65 -41.59
CA PRO A 318 -11.21 5.18 -42.93
C PRO A 318 -10.67 3.74 -42.92
N HIS A 319 -10.08 3.28 -41.82
CA HIS A 319 -9.54 1.92 -41.74
C HIS A 319 -10.63 0.85 -41.81
N VAL A 320 -11.77 1.04 -41.11
CA VAL A 320 -12.89 0.09 -41.16
C VAL A 320 -13.61 0.05 -42.51
N THR A 321 -13.41 1.06 -43.36
CA THR A 321 -13.93 1.07 -44.74
C THR A 321 -12.94 0.46 -45.75
N GLY A 322 -11.77 -0.01 -45.29
CA GLY A 322 -10.72 -0.58 -46.13
C GLY A 322 -9.78 0.45 -46.77
N ARG A 323 -9.89 1.72 -46.37
CA ARG A 323 -8.95 2.77 -46.82
C ARG A 323 -7.75 2.84 -45.85
N HIS A 324 -6.58 2.49 -46.36
CA HIS A 324 -5.34 2.46 -45.57
C HIS A 324 -4.32 3.56 -45.95
N SER A 325 -4.60 4.38 -46.95
CA SER A 325 -3.71 5.43 -47.49
C SER A 325 -4.48 6.69 -47.88
N HIS A 326 -3.73 7.72 -48.30
CA HIS A 326 -4.23 9.04 -48.70
C HIS A 326 -5.05 9.71 -47.59
N PHE A 327 -4.60 9.59 -46.34
CA PHE A 327 -5.28 10.20 -45.20
C PHE A 327 -5.20 11.73 -45.20
N GLN A 328 -4.26 12.32 -45.94
CA GLN A 328 -4.16 13.77 -46.10
C GLN A 328 -5.38 14.39 -46.80
N LYS A 329 -6.14 13.58 -47.56
CA LYS A 329 -7.38 14.00 -48.22
C LYS A 329 -8.61 13.93 -47.31
N ILE A 330 -8.44 13.57 -46.02
CA ILE A 330 -9.55 13.40 -45.07
C ILE A 330 -9.50 14.59 -44.08
N PRO A 331 -10.52 15.48 -44.07
CA PRO A 331 -10.43 16.78 -43.38
C PRO A 331 -10.17 16.73 -41.87
N PHE A 332 -10.60 15.67 -41.20
CA PHE A 332 -10.41 15.51 -39.76
C PHE A 332 -9.11 14.77 -39.39
N LEU A 333 -8.28 14.40 -40.36
CA LEU A 333 -6.98 13.75 -40.14
C LEU A 333 -5.86 14.66 -40.62
N ASN A 334 -5.01 15.09 -39.67
CA ASN A 334 -3.88 15.96 -39.96
C ASN A 334 -2.56 15.27 -39.58
N GLY A 335 -1.51 15.48 -40.39
CA GLY A 335 -0.16 14.98 -40.11
C GLY A 335 0.02 13.46 -40.20
N ILE A 336 -0.91 12.75 -40.84
CA ILE A 336 -0.80 11.31 -41.16
C ILE A 336 -1.21 11.05 -42.61
N SER A 337 -0.52 10.12 -43.28
CA SER A 337 -0.72 9.82 -44.70
C SER A 337 -1.28 8.42 -44.97
N LYS A 338 -0.92 7.45 -44.13
CA LYS A 338 -1.29 6.04 -44.24
C LYS A 338 -1.29 5.32 -42.89
N CYS A 339 -1.88 4.13 -42.86
CA CYS A 339 -1.77 3.20 -41.74
C CYS A 339 -0.30 2.76 -41.52
N LYS A 340 0.05 2.40 -40.28
CA LYS A 340 1.42 1.99 -39.89
C LYS A 340 1.66 0.47 -39.91
N HIS A 341 0.82 -0.28 -40.63
CA HIS A 341 1.01 -1.71 -40.80
C HIS A 341 1.36 -1.99 -42.26
N THR A 342 2.06 -3.09 -42.49
CA THR A 342 2.26 -3.65 -43.83
C THR A 342 0.93 -4.05 -44.45
N LYS A 343 0.91 -4.33 -45.76
CA LYS A 343 -0.31 -4.69 -46.48
C LYS A 343 -0.96 -5.91 -45.82
N LEU A 344 -2.14 -5.71 -45.24
CA LEU A 344 -2.94 -6.80 -44.68
C LEU A 344 -3.63 -7.53 -45.84
N GLY A 345 -3.93 -8.81 -45.64
CA GLY A 345 -4.73 -9.58 -46.60
C GLY A 345 -6.05 -8.87 -46.92
N ARG A 346 -6.57 -9.08 -48.13
CA ARG A 346 -7.86 -8.49 -48.56
C ARG A 346 -9.01 -9.19 -47.83
N ASP A 347 -9.23 -8.85 -46.58
CA ASP A 347 -10.47 -9.21 -45.89
C ASP A 347 -11.51 -8.14 -46.17
N THR A 348 -12.38 -8.41 -47.14
CA THR A 348 -13.48 -7.51 -47.53
C THR A 348 -14.78 -7.84 -46.79
N THR A 349 -14.80 -8.88 -45.96
CA THR A 349 -16.04 -9.45 -45.42
C THR A 349 -16.71 -8.58 -44.36
N HIS A 350 -15.91 -7.85 -43.59
CA HIS A 350 -16.37 -7.05 -42.46
C HIS A 350 -16.17 -5.54 -42.67
N LEU A 351 -16.04 -5.08 -43.91
CA LEU A 351 -15.92 -3.65 -44.21
C LEU A 351 -17.22 -2.92 -43.89
N ILE A 352 -17.11 -1.76 -43.25
CA ILE A 352 -18.25 -0.90 -42.95
C ILE A 352 -18.40 0.11 -44.09
N LYS A 353 -19.60 0.19 -44.69
CA LYS A 353 -19.87 1.15 -45.77
C LYS A 353 -20.04 2.56 -45.20
N ARG A 354 -19.48 3.58 -45.87
CA ARG A 354 -19.40 4.95 -45.36
C ARG A 354 -20.76 5.64 -45.19
N ASP A 355 -21.68 5.34 -46.08
CA ASP A 355 -23.07 5.82 -46.13
C ASP A 355 -24.01 5.03 -45.21
N SER A 356 -23.54 3.96 -44.56
CA SER A 356 -24.37 3.15 -43.68
C SER A 356 -24.62 3.79 -42.31
N ASP A 357 -25.76 3.46 -41.72
CA ASP A 357 -26.08 3.78 -40.32
C ASP A 357 -25.01 3.26 -39.35
N GLU A 358 -24.44 2.08 -39.64
CA GLU A 358 -23.34 1.49 -38.86
C GLU A 358 -22.12 2.41 -38.78
N TYR A 359 -21.75 3.05 -39.90
CA TYR A 359 -20.63 3.98 -39.93
C TYR A 359 -20.93 5.26 -39.14
N GLN A 360 -22.14 5.81 -39.26
CA GLN A 360 -22.50 7.03 -38.54
C GLN A 360 -22.54 6.82 -37.02
N GLU A 361 -23.08 5.69 -36.58
CA GLU A 361 -23.08 5.27 -35.16
C GLU A 361 -21.65 5.07 -34.64
N LEU A 362 -20.79 4.38 -35.41
CA LEU A 362 -19.39 4.21 -35.04
C LEU A 362 -18.64 5.55 -35.02
N LYS A 363 -18.86 6.42 -36.01
CA LYS A 363 -18.29 7.78 -36.09
C LYS A 363 -18.64 8.59 -34.84
N ALA A 364 -19.90 8.54 -34.39
CA ALA A 364 -20.33 9.22 -33.17
C ALA A 364 -19.58 8.73 -31.91
N VAL A 365 -19.26 7.44 -31.84
CA VAL A 365 -18.46 6.86 -30.74
C VAL A 365 -16.98 7.26 -30.83
N ILE A 366 -16.36 7.12 -32.01
CA ILE A 366 -14.93 7.40 -32.22
C ILE A 366 -14.61 8.89 -32.06
N LEU A 367 -15.49 9.78 -32.54
CA LEU A 367 -15.32 11.23 -32.50
C LEU A 367 -15.91 11.88 -31.24
N LYS A 368 -16.26 11.09 -30.22
CA LYS A 368 -16.83 11.59 -28.97
C LYS A 368 -15.90 12.61 -28.31
N THR A 369 -16.33 13.87 -28.24
CA THR A 369 -15.50 15.00 -27.77
C THR A 369 -14.89 14.79 -26.38
N THR A 370 -15.61 14.14 -25.48
CA THR A 370 -15.10 13.79 -24.14
C THR A 370 -13.93 12.81 -24.18
N PHE A 371 -13.92 11.88 -25.15
CA PHE A 371 -12.80 10.96 -25.33
C PHE A 371 -11.63 11.66 -26.01
N LEU A 372 -11.87 12.44 -27.07
CA LEU A 372 -10.81 13.13 -27.80
C LEU A 372 -10.02 14.10 -26.90
N SER A 373 -10.74 14.96 -26.16
CA SER A 373 -10.12 15.86 -25.17
C SER A 373 -9.45 15.11 -24.02
N GLY A 374 -10.06 14.01 -23.55
CA GLY A 374 -9.48 13.15 -22.53
C GLY A 374 -8.19 12.47 -22.99
N PHE A 375 -8.13 12.00 -24.24
CA PHE A 375 -6.98 11.30 -24.81
C PHE A 375 -5.72 12.17 -24.83
N LEU A 376 -5.87 13.47 -25.11
CA LEU A 376 -4.77 14.44 -25.08
C LEU A 376 -4.21 14.63 -23.66
N ARG A 377 -5.03 14.38 -22.63
CA ARG A 377 -4.67 14.50 -21.21
C ARG A 377 -4.39 13.15 -20.54
N ALA A 378 -4.51 12.04 -21.26
CA ALA A 378 -4.30 10.71 -20.72
C ALA A 378 -2.83 10.52 -20.33
N SER A 379 -2.59 9.96 -19.14
CA SER A 379 -1.24 9.67 -18.65
C SER A 379 -0.57 8.60 -19.52
N PRO A 380 0.61 8.84 -20.12
CA PRO A 380 1.20 7.90 -21.07
C PRO A 380 1.98 6.72 -20.45
N LYS A 381 2.42 6.86 -19.20
CA LYS A 381 3.40 5.94 -18.59
C LYS A 381 2.81 5.06 -17.49
N LYS A 382 1.91 5.60 -16.65
CA LYS A 382 1.25 4.87 -15.54
C LYS A 382 -0.08 5.53 -15.19
N ASN A 383 -1.00 4.73 -14.67
CA ASN A 383 -2.38 5.11 -14.38
C ASN A 383 -2.71 4.97 -12.87
N THR A 384 -3.99 4.94 -12.48
CA THR A 384 -4.40 4.77 -11.07
C THR A 384 -4.33 3.33 -10.57
N SER A 385 -3.79 2.40 -11.37
CA SER A 385 -3.62 0.99 -10.97
C SER A 385 -2.78 0.76 -9.70
N PRO A 386 -1.74 1.55 -9.36
CA PRO A 386 -1.07 1.44 -8.07
C PRO A 386 -2.03 1.66 -6.90
N ASN A 387 -2.92 2.65 -7.01
CA ASN A 387 -3.92 2.92 -6.00
C ASN A 387 -4.96 1.79 -5.94
N GLU A 388 -5.40 1.23 -7.07
CA GLU A 388 -6.27 0.04 -7.07
C GLU A 388 -5.62 -1.15 -6.35
N CYS A 389 -4.32 -1.35 -6.57
CA CYS A 389 -3.54 -2.39 -5.89
C CYS A 389 -3.48 -2.11 -4.38
N PHE A 390 -3.22 -0.87 -3.97
CA PHE A 390 -3.25 -0.47 -2.56
C PHE A 390 -4.64 -0.64 -1.94
N ASN A 391 -5.69 -0.28 -2.65
CA ASN A 391 -7.10 -0.46 -2.24
C ASN A 391 -7.41 -1.94 -1.97
N SER A 392 -6.82 -2.86 -2.75
CA SER A 392 -6.92 -4.29 -2.49
C SER A 392 -6.23 -4.72 -1.19
N ILE A 393 -5.09 -4.10 -0.83
CA ILE A 393 -4.42 -4.34 0.44
C ILE A 393 -5.22 -3.75 1.60
N ILE A 394 -5.78 -2.53 1.45
CA ILE A 394 -6.70 -1.98 2.44
C ILE A 394 -7.87 -2.94 2.70
N ASN A 395 -8.42 -3.59 1.68
CA ASN A 395 -9.51 -4.56 1.87
C ASN A 395 -9.10 -5.80 2.70
N MET A 396 -7.81 -6.13 2.78
CA MET A 396 -7.30 -7.20 3.65
C MET A 396 -7.41 -6.81 5.12
N TYR A 397 -7.06 -5.56 5.45
CA TYR A 397 -7.01 -5.04 6.82
C TYR A 397 -8.33 -4.40 7.27
N ALA A 398 -9.03 -3.69 6.38
CA ALA A 398 -10.29 -2.99 6.58
C ALA A 398 -11.33 -3.36 5.48
N PRO A 399 -11.91 -4.57 5.52
CA PRO A 399 -12.88 -5.02 4.53
C PRO A 399 -14.13 -4.13 4.49
N LYS A 400 -14.67 -3.88 3.29
CA LYS A 400 -15.87 -3.02 3.12
C LYS A 400 -17.15 -3.53 3.81
N LYS A 401 -17.18 -4.81 4.15
CA LYS A 401 -18.31 -5.45 4.85
C LYS A 401 -18.36 -5.09 6.34
N ASN A 402 -17.27 -4.59 6.92
CA ASN A 402 -17.16 -4.33 8.34
C ASN A 402 -17.08 -2.81 8.56
N ALA A 403 -18.10 -2.24 9.21
CA ALA A 403 -18.02 -0.86 9.66
C ALA A 403 -16.86 -0.69 10.65
N SER A 404 -16.12 0.41 10.53
CA SER A 404 -14.99 0.74 11.40
C SER A 404 -15.12 2.19 11.84
N THR A 405 -14.83 2.46 13.11
CA THR A 405 -14.73 3.84 13.57
C THR A 405 -13.48 4.50 12.98
N PRO A 406 -13.40 5.84 12.88
CA PRO A 406 -12.29 6.50 12.22
C PRO A 406 -10.91 6.14 12.79
N PRO A 407 -10.68 6.11 14.12
CA PRO A 407 -9.36 5.72 14.67
C PRO A 407 -8.97 4.30 14.27
N TRP A 408 -9.86 3.32 14.45
CA TRP A 408 -9.58 1.93 14.08
C TRP A 408 -9.37 1.74 12.57
N TYR A 409 -10.08 2.51 11.76
CA TYR A 409 -9.93 2.49 10.31
C TYR A 409 -8.56 3.05 9.90
N GLU A 410 -8.15 4.17 10.48
CA GLU A 410 -6.84 4.77 10.26
C GLU A 410 -5.70 3.83 10.64
N GLU A 411 -5.77 3.16 11.80
CA GLU A 411 -4.79 2.15 12.21
C GLU A 411 -4.64 1.02 11.18
N ARG A 412 -5.76 0.49 10.67
CA ARG A 412 -5.74 -0.56 9.64
C ARG A 412 -5.12 -0.06 8.34
N VAL A 413 -5.33 1.22 8.00
CA VAL A 413 -4.73 1.84 6.82
C VAL A 413 -3.21 2.03 7.00
N LYS A 414 -2.71 2.32 8.20
CA LYS A 414 -1.26 2.33 8.49
C LYS A 414 -0.63 0.96 8.21
N LEU A 415 -1.23 -0.11 8.71
CA LEU A 415 -0.79 -1.49 8.44
C LEU A 415 -0.80 -1.83 6.94
N ALA A 416 -1.87 -1.45 6.23
CA ALA A 416 -1.96 -1.63 4.79
C ALA A 416 -0.86 -0.87 4.04
N THR A 417 -0.51 0.33 4.51
CA THR A 417 0.54 1.18 3.92
C THR A 417 1.92 0.54 4.10
N LEU A 418 2.25 0.10 5.32
CA LEU A 418 3.48 -0.66 5.61
C LEU A 418 3.60 -1.91 4.73
N HIS A 419 2.49 -2.63 4.60
CA HIS A 419 2.42 -3.80 3.72
C HIS A 419 2.72 -3.42 2.27
N PHE A 420 1.99 -2.44 1.71
CA PHE A 420 2.14 -2.04 0.31
C PHE A 420 3.54 -1.53 -0.01
N ASN A 421 4.06 -0.61 0.80
CA ASN A 421 5.39 -0.04 0.58
C ASN A 421 6.49 -1.10 0.70
N ASN A 422 6.40 -2.03 1.65
CA ASN A 422 7.33 -3.17 1.72
C ASN A 422 7.33 -4.00 0.42
N LEU A 423 6.14 -4.28 -0.14
CA LEU A 423 6.05 -5.00 -1.41
C LEU A 423 6.62 -4.18 -2.58
N SER A 424 6.36 -2.88 -2.62
CA SER A 424 6.86 -1.97 -3.66
C SER A 424 8.38 -1.82 -3.60
N LEU A 425 8.98 -1.70 -2.41
CA LEU A 425 10.44 -1.68 -2.23
C LEU A 425 11.09 -2.95 -2.74
N LEU A 426 10.59 -4.12 -2.31
CA LEU A 426 11.18 -5.39 -2.72
C LEU A 426 11.02 -5.63 -4.23
N ASN A 427 9.92 -5.15 -4.84
CA ASN A 427 9.78 -5.15 -6.29
C ASN A 427 10.81 -4.22 -6.96
N MET A 428 11.06 -3.03 -6.39
CA MET A 428 12.06 -2.08 -6.91
C MET A 428 13.47 -2.63 -6.83
N LEU A 429 13.78 -3.40 -5.79
CA LEU A 429 15.06 -4.09 -5.59
C LEU A 429 15.15 -5.43 -6.34
N ASN A 430 14.13 -5.81 -7.11
CA ASN A 430 14.03 -7.12 -7.78
C ASN A 430 14.19 -8.34 -6.85
N LEU A 431 13.85 -8.19 -5.58
CA LEU A 431 13.94 -9.26 -4.56
C LEU A 431 12.69 -10.13 -4.46
N ARG A 432 11.74 -9.97 -5.39
CA ARG A 432 10.51 -10.76 -5.45
C ARG A 432 10.46 -11.56 -6.73
N GLU A 433 10.62 -12.87 -6.57
CA GLU A 433 10.51 -13.80 -7.68
C GLU A 433 9.04 -14.03 -8.08
N GLU A 434 8.82 -14.11 -9.39
CA GLU A 434 7.57 -14.54 -9.98
C GLU A 434 7.53 -16.08 -9.97
N ARG A 435 6.62 -16.69 -9.20
CA ARG A 435 6.61 -18.15 -9.05
C ARG A 435 5.88 -18.87 -10.18
N TYR A 436 4.67 -18.41 -10.51
CA TYR A 436 3.83 -19.02 -11.54
C TYR A 436 2.66 -18.14 -11.95
N ASP A 437 2.13 -18.44 -13.13
CA ASP A 437 0.89 -17.87 -13.65
C ASP A 437 -0.34 -18.60 -13.12
N THR A 438 -1.33 -17.84 -12.63
CA THR A 438 -2.64 -18.38 -12.25
C THR A 438 -3.72 -17.82 -13.17
N SER A 439 -4.48 -18.69 -13.83
CA SER A 439 -5.66 -18.26 -14.58
C SER A 439 -6.85 -18.09 -13.63
N VAL A 440 -7.43 -16.90 -13.57
CA VAL A 440 -8.62 -16.59 -12.78
C VAL A 440 -9.81 -16.41 -13.72
N LYS A 441 -10.89 -17.17 -13.48
CA LYS A 441 -12.18 -16.96 -14.15
C LYS A 441 -12.84 -15.74 -13.53
N VAL A 442 -12.93 -14.64 -14.28
CA VAL A 442 -13.57 -13.41 -13.79
C VAL A 442 -15.09 -13.59 -13.90
N ILE A 443 -15.80 -13.56 -12.76
CA ILE A 443 -17.25 -13.67 -12.72
C ILE A 443 -17.86 -12.59 -13.63
N GLY A 444 -18.73 -12.99 -14.57
CA GLY A 444 -19.38 -12.09 -15.53
C GLY A 444 -18.56 -11.74 -16.79
N ARG A 445 -17.36 -12.32 -17.00
CA ARG A 445 -16.63 -12.22 -18.27
C ARG A 445 -16.31 -13.61 -18.81
N GLY A 446 -16.58 -13.86 -20.10
CA GLY A 446 -16.26 -15.12 -20.78
C GLY A 446 -14.76 -15.37 -21.01
N SER A 447 -13.87 -14.62 -20.37
CA SER A 447 -12.42 -14.66 -20.57
C SER A 447 -11.67 -14.95 -19.28
N ARG A 448 -10.66 -15.83 -19.34
CA ARG A 448 -9.72 -16.08 -18.24
C ARG A 448 -8.72 -14.93 -18.16
N ALA A 449 -8.49 -14.37 -16.98
CA ALA A 449 -7.41 -13.43 -16.73
C ALA A 449 -6.20 -14.21 -16.19
N VAL A 450 -5.03 -14.06 -16.79
CA VAL A 450 -3.79 -14.59 -16.22
C VAL A 450 -3.28 -13.59 -15.19
N LYS A 451 -3.04 -14.06 -13.97
CA LYS A 451 -2.44 -13.28 -12.89
C LYS A 451 -1.13 -13.93 -12.50
N ARG A 452 -0.06 -13.15 -12.61
CA ARG A 452 1.27 -13.51 -12.13
C ARG A 452 1.26 -13.56 -10.62
N LYS A 453 1.74 -14.65 -10.04
CA LYS A 453 1.82 -14.79 -8.58
C LYS A 453 3.26 -14.63 -8.13
N MET A 454 3.50 -13.53 -7.43
CA MET A 454 4.78 -13.25 -6.79
C MET A 454 4.95 -14.13 -5.54
N ALA A 455 6.20 -14.43 -5.18
CA ALA A 455 6.55 -15.13 -3.96
C ALA A 455 5.98 -14.43 -2.71
N LYS A 456 5.72 -15.24 -1.66
CA LYS A 456 5.33 -14.74 -0.35
C LYS A 456 6.50 -13.96 0.23
N VAL A 457 6.19 -12.79 0.77
CA VAL A 457 7.18 -11.86 1.32
C VAL A 457 7.17 -11.95 2.84
N ASP A 458 8.35 -11.87 3.43
CA ASP A 458 8.50 -11.60 4.85
C ASP A 458 8.27 -10.10 5.13
N HIS A 459 7.40 -9.81 6.09
CA HIS A 459 7.08 -8.45 6.49
C HIS A 459 7.83 -8.14 7.78
N ALA A 460 9.11 -7.79 7.66
CA ALA A 460 10.02 -7.52 8.78
C ALA A 460 9.45 -6.47 9.75
N TRP A 461 8.73 -5.47 9.25
CA TRP A 461 8.05 -4.45 10.05
C TRP A 461 7.10 -5.03 11.11
N ARG A 462 6.56 -6.24 10.95
CA ARG A 462 5.76 -6.90 12.00
C ARG A 462 6.60 -7.28 13.21
N ARG A 463 7.85 -7.70 12.99
CA ARG A 463 8.83 -7.96 14.05
C ARG A 463 9.33 -6.67 14.67
N GLU A 464 9.50 -5.61 13.87
CA GLU A 464 9.86 -4.27 14.38
C GLU A 464 8.78 -3.74 15.33
N VAL A 465 7.48 -3.93 15.01
CA VAL A 465 6.38 -3.58 15.93
C VAL A 465 6.52 -4.34 17.25
N TRP A 466 6.84 -5.64 17.21
CA TRP A 466 7.09 -6.41 18.43
C TRP A 466 8.30 -5.90 19.22
N GLN A 467 9.40 -5.57 18.54
CA GLN A 467 10.61 -5.05 19.15
C GLN A 467 10.45 -3.65 19.75
N ALA A 468 9.51 -2.85 19.26
CA ALA A 468 9.21 -1.53 19.81
C ALA A 468 8.38 -1.57 21.11
N ILE A 469 7.64 -2.65 21.37
CA ILE A 469 6.74 -2.75 22.53
C ILE A 469 7.45 -2.56 23.89
N PRO A 470 8.63 -3.16 24.17
CA PRO A 470 9.35 -2.91 25.41
C PRO A 470 9.65 -1.43 25.65
N GLY A 471 10.06 -0.68 24.61
CA GLY A 471 10.31 0.76 24.71
C GLY A 471 9.04 1.55 25.03
N VAL A 472 7.89 1.15 24.47
CA VAL A 472 6.58 1.75 24.80
C VAL A 472 6.19 1.46 26.25
N ILE A 473 6.48 0.27 26.77
CA ILE A 473 6.24 -0.06 28.19
C ILE A 473 7.11 0.83 29.08
N ASP A 474 8.39 0.96 28.77
CA ASP A 474 9.34 1.75 29.57
C ASP A 474 8.96 3.23 29.58
N GLY A 475 8.61 3.81 28.42
CA GLY A 475 8.13 5.20 28.33
C GLY A 475 6.86 5.44 29.15
N ARG A 476 5.94 4.49 29.18
CA ARG A 476 4.73 4.59 30.01
C ARG A 476 5.00 4.48 31.51
N LEU A 477 5.95 3.62 31.90
CA LEU A 477 6.37 3.54 33.29
C LEU A 477 7.00 4.86 33.73
N LEU A 478 7.80 5.48 32.86
CA LEU A 478 8.37 6.81 33.09
C LEU A 478 7.27 7.88 33.22
N GLU A 479 6.28 7.93 32.32
CA GLU A 479 5.15 8.87 32.44
C GLU A 479 4.37 8.68 33.75
N GLN A 480 4.14 7.43 34.16
CA GLN A 480 3.46 7.12 35.42
C GLN A 480 4.29 7.48 36.65
N PHE A 481 5.62 7.42 36.54
CA PHE A 481 6.53 7.88 37.57
C PHE A 481 6.51 9.41 37.66
N MET A 482 6.66 10.12 36.53
CA MET A 482 6.61 11.58 36.47
C MET A 482 5.29 12.15 37.00
N LYS A 483 4.15 11.55 36.61
CA LYS A 483 2.83 11.94 37.14
C LYS A 483 2.69 11.75 38.65
N ARG A 484 3.31 10.72 39.21
CA ARG A 484 3.30 10.48 40.67
C ARG A 484 4.20 11.46 41.42
N MET A 485 5.23 11.96 40.77
CA MET A 485 6.17 12.94 41.32
C MET A 485 5.73 14.40 41.11
N ASN A 486 4.53 14.64 40.57
CA ASN A 486 4.07 15.97 40.13
C ASN A 486 5.06 16.69 39.19
N ALA A 487 5.90 15.94 38.48
CA ALA A 487 6.83 16.51 37.51
C ALA A 487 6.04 17.03 36.30
N PRO A 488 6.35 18.24 35.78
CA PRO A 488 5.71 18.76 34.59
C PRO A 488 5.85 17.75 33.44
N SER A 489 4.76 17.53 32.70
CA SER A 489 4.86 16.84 31.41
C SER A 489 5.77 17.63 30.46
N ASN A 490 6.37 16.96 29.46
CA ASN A 490 7.16 17.64 28.43
C ASN A 490 6.37 18.79 27.77
N GLN A 491 5.05 18.66 27.63
CA GLN A 491 4.16 19.70 27.12
C GLN A 491 4.15 20.94 28.03
N THR A 492 3.93 20.74 29.33
CA THR A 492 3.93 21.84 30.32
C THR A 492 5.30 22.46 30.55
N TYR A 493 6.39 21.71 30.32
CA TYR A 493 7.75 22.27 30.35
C TYR A 493 8.04 23.10 29.10
N ILE A 494 7.60 22.64 27.91
CA ILE A 494 7.68 23.43 26.68
C ILE A 494 6.82 24.69 26.77
N GLU A 495 5.59 24.57 27.29
CA GLU A 495 4.71 25.73 27.52
C GLU A 495 5.27 26.66 28.60
N ALA A 496 5.93 26.14 29.64
CA ALA A 496 6.62 26.96 30.63
C ALA A 496 7.84 27.68 30.03
N MET A 497 8.66 27.01 29.20
CA MET A 497 9.78 27.68 28.52
C MET A 497 9.29 28.71 27.49
N GLN A 498 8.16 28.45 26.81
CA GLN A 498 7.57 29.42 25.88
C GLN A 498 7.01 30.63 26.63
N ASN A 499 6.40 30.42 27.79
CA ASN A 499 5.96 31.53 28.64
C ASN A 499 7.14 32.28 29.27
N GLU A 500 8.22 31.60 29.66
CA GLU A 500 9.45 32.23 30.15
C GLU A 500 10.13 33.05 29.03
N GLU A 501 10.18 32.54 27.79
CA GLU A 501 10.66 33.29 26.62
C GLU A 501 9.76 34.52 26.31
N GLU A 502 8.43 34.41 26.44
CA GLU A 502 7.50 35.54 26.28
C GLU A 502 7.61 36.58 27.42
N GLU A 503 7.88 36.14 28.66
CA GLU A 503 8.11 37.02 29.83
C GLU A 503 9.48 37.73 29.75
N GLU A 504 10.53 37.07 29.25
CA GLU A 504 11.84 37.68 29.01
C GLU A 504 11.80 38.72 27.86
N GLU A 505 10.97 38.50 26.84
CA GLU A 505 10.73 39.52 25.79
C GLU A 505 9.96 40.74 26.33
N GLU A 506 8.98 40.56 27.24
CA GLU A 506 8.27 41.69 27.89
C GLU A 506 9.13 42.45 28.92
N GLU A 507 10.07 41.79 29.59
CA GLU A 507 11.05 42.44 30.48
C GLU A 507 12.16 43.16 29.70
N GLY A 508 12.61 42.60 28.57
CA GLY A 508 13.56 43.25 27.65
C GLY A 508 13.02 44.53 27.03
N GLU A 509 11.71 44.60 26.73
CA GLU A 509 11.05 45.82 26.25
C GLU A 509 10.85 46.89 27.35
N ARG A 510 10.99 46.56 28.64
CA ARG A 510 10.92 47.53 29.74
C ARG A 510 12.27 48.11 30.15
N GLU A 511 13.39 47.47 29.80
CA GLU A 511 14.73 47.95 30.15
C GLU A 511 15.36 48.84 29.05
N GLU A 512 14.75 48.99 27.87
CA GLU A 512 15.22 49.90 26.80
C GLU A 512 14.59 51.31 26.80
N GLU A 513 14.23 51.87 27.97
CA GLU A 513 14.01 53.31 28.13
C GLU A 513 14.89 53.88 29.26
N GLY A 514 16.20 53.95 29.04
CA GLY A 514 17.16 54.49 30.00
C GLY A 514 18.52 54.90 29.42
N ASP A 515 18.59 56.15 28.93
CA ASP A 515 19.71 57.10 29.06
C ASP A 515 21.16 56.69 28.67
N GLY A 516 21.59 57.14 27.47
CA GLY A 516 22.76 58.03 27.30
C GLY A 516 24.20 57.51 27.50
N GLY A 517 25.03 57.68 26.44
CA GLY A 517 26.43 58.12 26.63
C GLY A 517 27.53 57.32 25.94
N GLU A 518 28.33 58.03 25.16
CA GLU A 518 29.50 57.62 24.36
C GLU A 518 30.63 56.94 25.15
N SER A 519 31.36 55.99 24.54
CA SER A 519 32.84 56.09 24.35
C SER A 519 33.44 54.88 23.63
N ASP A 520 34.47 55.21 22.84
CA ASP A 520 35.35 54.37 22.02
C ASP A 520 36.30 53.45 22.84
N VAL A 521 36.98 52.53 22.12
CA VAL A 521 38.37 52.03 22.29
C VAL A 521 38.54 50.48 22.27
N SER A 522 38.89 50.00 21.06
CA SER A 522 39.96 49.07 20.62
C SER A 522 40.28 47.70 21.25
N GLU A 523 40.57 46.75 20.32
CA GLU A 523 41.53 45.61 20.35
C GLU A 523 41.27 44.47 21.36
N GLU A 524 41.42 43.17 21.08
CA GLU A 524 42.21 42.37 20.13
C GLU A 524 41.62 40.93 20.15
N LEU A 525 41.57 40.18 19.04
CA LEU A 525 42.19 38.85 18.80
C LEU A 525 41.27 38.10 17.82
N GLY A 526 41.65 37.38 16.75
CA GLY A 526 42.93 36.99 16.18
C GLY A 526 42.72 35.68 15.39
N GLY A 527 42.98 35.70 14.07
CA GLY A 527 43.30 34.57 13.18
C GLY A 527 42.20 33.51 12.91
N GLY A 528 42.04 32.95 11.71
CA GLY A 528 42.83 32.99 10.48
C GLY A 528 42.10 32.25 9.37
N MET A 529 42.22 32.81 8.16
CA MET A 529 41.57 32.41 6.91
C MET A 529 42.44 31.38 6.17
N TYR A 530 41.84 30.32 5.64
CA TYR A 530 42.48 29.47 4.62
C TYR A 530 41.70 29.60 3.31
N GLY A 531 42.37 30.12 2.31
CA GLY A 531 41.99 30.05 0.91
C GLY A 531 43.25 30.21 0.08
N GLU A 532 43.57 29.20 -0.72
CA GLU A 532 43.97 29.37 -2.12
C GLU A 532 44.07 28.02 -2.85
N ASP A 533 43.81 28.12 -4.15
CA ASP A 533 43.66 27.09 -5.17
C ASP A 533 44.99 26.59 -5.75
N VAL A 534 45.04 25.38 -6.34
CA VAL A 534 45.45 25.15 -7.75
C VAL A 534 45.35 23.67 -8.20
N ASP A 535 44.92 23.53 -9.47
CA ASP A 535 45.05 22.46 -10.48
C ASP A 535 45.79 21.14 -10.19
N SER A 536 45.24 20.04 -10.71
CA SER A 536 45.83 19.29 -11.84
C SER A 536 45.12 17.95 -12.12
N ASP A 537 45.22 17.56 -13.39
CA ASP A 537 44.61 16.42 -14.07
C ASP A 537 44.85 15.04 -13.44
N GLN A 538 43.82 14.18 -13.48
CA GLN A 538 43.95 12.77 -13.85
C GLN A 538 42.58 12.11 -14.12
N LYS A 539 42.38 11.64 -15.36
CA LYS A 539 41.34 10.65 -15.71
C LYS A 539 41.71 9.29 -15.09
N PRO A 540 40.71 8.42 -14.81
CA PRO A 540 40.66 7.19 -15.61
C PRO A 540 39.26 6.74 -16.05
N ALA A 541 39.25 6.29 -17.30
CA ALA A 541 38.44 5.26 -17.96
C ALA A 541 37.10 4.81 -17.35
N MET A 542 35.99 5.17 -18.02
CA MET A 542 34.77 4.36 -18.05
C MET A 542 34.64 3.69 -19.41
N ASN A 543 34.51 2.37 -19.41
CA ASN A 543 34.13 1.58 -20.58
C ASN A 543 32.67 1.88 -20.92
N VAL A 544 32.48 2.50 -22.08
CA VAL A 544 31.19 2.74 -22.73
C VAL A 544 30.72 1.41 -23.33
N ILE A 545 29.58 0.91 -22.86
CA ILE A 545 28.81 -0.10 -23.59
C ILE A 545 27.95 0.67 -24.59
N GLU A 546 28.34 0.57 -25.87
CA GLU A 546 27.61 1.11 -27.01
C GLU A 546 26.22 0.48 -27.12
N LEU A 547 25.18 1.31 -27.05
CA LEU A 547 23.86 0.97 -27.54
C LEU A 547 23.66 1.77 -28.82
N SER A 548 23.75 1.06 -29.94
CA SER A 548 23.60 1.58 -31.30
C SER A 548 22.24 2.25 -31.49
N ASP A 549 22.28 3.57 -31.64
CA ASP A 549 21.22 4.37 -32.25
C ASP A 549 21.26 4.10 -33.77
N VAL A 550 20.21 3.45 -34.29
CA VAL A 550 19.94 3.44 -35.74
C VAL A 550 18.99 4.61 -36.00
N GLU A 551 19.60 5.73 -36.37
CA GLU A 551 18.95 6.80 -37.12
C GLU A 551 18.67 6.26 -38.53
N ASP A 552 17.39 6.04 -38.87
CA ASP A 552 17.01 5.80 -40.25
C ASP A 552 16.83 7.14 -40.95
N GLU A 553 17.76 7.39 -41.86
CA GLU A 553 17.86 8.51 -42.78
C GLU A 553 16.58 8.73 -43.61
N GLU A 554 16.23 9.99 -43.80
CA GLU A 554 15.25 10.44 -44.78
C GLU A 554 15.82 10.21 -46.18
N SER A 555 15.32 9.19 -46.89
CA SER A 555 15.53 9.08 -48.34
C SER A 555 14.40 9.78 -49.08
N GLU A 556 14.69 10.94 -49.65
CA GLU A 556 13.92 11.54 -50.74
C GLU A 556 13.89 10.55 -51.92
N VAL A 557 12.69 10.19 -52.36
CA VAL A 557 12.50 9.45 -53.62
C VAL A 557 11.56 10.30 -54.46
N GLU A 558 12.13 10.94 -55.48
CA GLU A 558 11.40 11.46 -56.63
C GLU A 558 10.60 10.33 -57.27
N VAL A 559 9.31 10.55 -57.49
CA VAL A 559 8.47 9.66 -58.30
C VAL A 559 7.84 10.48 -59.41
N GLU A 560 8.23 10.10 -60.61
CA GLU A 560 7.80 10.58 -61.91
C GLU A 560 6.27 10.61 -62.08
N GLU A 561 5.84 11.57 -62.90
CA GLU A 561 4.48 11.74 -63.38
C GLU A 561 4.01 10.52 -64.18
N GLY A 562 3.09 9.75 -63.59
CA GLY A 562 2.30 8.74 -64.27
C GLY A 562 0.85 9.20 -64.40
N GLY A 563 0.51 9.83 -65.53
CA GLY A 563 -0.86 10.21 -65.87
C GLY A 563 -1.79 9.00 -65.96
N GLY A 564 -2.94 9.11 -65.30
CA GLY A 564 -4.02 8.12 -65.36
C GLY A 564 -5.28 8.70 -64.75
N GLY A 565 -6.11 9.33 -65.59
CA GLY A 565 -7.36 9.97 -65.20
C GLY A 565 -8.39 8.99 -64.63
N GLY A 566 -9.23 9.51 -63.72
CA GLY A 566 -10.32 8.74 -63.13
C GLY A 566 -11.05 9.47 -62.01
N GLN A 567 -11.87 10.44 -62.41
CA GLN A 567 -13.07 11.01 -61.76
C GLN A 567 -13.05 11.53 -60.32
N GLU A 568 -13.54 12.76 -60.25
CA GLU A 568 -13.89 13.62 -59.13
C GLU A 568 -14.90 13.01 -58.15
N GLY A 569 -14.83 13.48 -56.91
CA GLY A 569 -15.77 13.20 -55.84
C GLY A 569 -15.28 13.78 -54.52
N SER A 570 -15.23 15.11 -54.42
CA SER A 570 -15.00 15.83 -53.17
C SER A 570 -16.24 15.71 -52.29
N ASP A 571 -16.26 14.72 -51.41
CA ASP A 571 -17.34 14.52 -50.45
C ASP A 571 -16.77 14.35 -49.05
N TRP A 572 -16.30 15.44 -48.45
CA TRP A 572 -15.90 15.50 -47.04
C TRP A 572 -16.14 16.93 -46.50
N ASP A 573 -17.39 17.32 -46.29
CA ASP A 573 -17.74 18.63 -45.71
C ASP A 573 -18.08 18.58 -44.21
N GLU A 574 -17.39 17.73 -43.44
CA GLU A 574 -17.75 17.54 -42.02
C GLU A 574 -16.53 17.47 -41.11
N GLY A 575 -15.92 18.64 -40.89
CA GLY A 575 -14.77 18.83 -39.98
C GLY A 575 -15.07 19.57 -38.67
N GLU A 576 -16.25 20.16 -38.48
CA GLU A 576 -16.41 21.15 -37.40
C GLU A 576 -16.31 20.58 -35.98
N ALA A 577 -16.70 19.33 -35.72
CA ALA A 577 -16.65 18.77 -34.36
C ALA A 577 -15.23 18.41 -33.89
N ALA A 578 -14.39 17.89 -34.81
CA ALA A 578 -13.00 17.54 -34.53
C ALA A 578 -12.11 18.80 -34.49
N VAL A 579 -12.36 19.75 -35.41
CA VAL A 579 -11.71 21.06 -35.41
C VAL A 579 -12.10 21.87 -34.17
N ARG A 580 -13.39 21.95 -33.79
CA ARG A 580 -13.82 22.58 -32.53
C ARG A 580 -13.23 21.90 -31.30
N ALA A 581 -12.98 20.58 -31.31
CA ALA A 581 -12.30 19.91 -30.20
C ALA A 581 -10.81 20.28 -30.11
N MET A 582 -10.13 20.45 -31.25
CA MET A 582 -8.74 20.94 -31.29
C MET A 582 -8.64 22.43 -30.91
N GLU A 583 -9.59 23.26 -31.36
CA GLU A 583 -9.65 24.70 -31.04
C GLU A 583 -10.12 25.00 -29.61
N ALA A 584 -11.04 24.20 -29.05
CA ALA A 584 -11.49 24.35 -27.66
C ALA A 584 -10.42 23.95 -26.64
N VAL A 585 -9.44 23.14 -27.03
CA VAL A 585 -8.25 22.85 -26.20
C VAL A 585 -7.24 24.01 -26.26
N ALA A 586 -7.19 24.77 -27.36
CA ALA A 586 -6.37 25.98 -27.48
C ALA A 586 -6.99 27.20 -26.75
N ARG A 587 -8.31 27.23 -26.55
CA ARG A 587 -9.00 28.31 -25.84
C ARG A 587 -9.65 27.80 -24.55
N GLY A 588 -8.93 27.90 -23.43
CA GLY A 588 -9.48 27.60 -22.10
C GLY A 588 -10.67 28.50 -21.75
N ARG A 589 -11.91 28.00 -21.84
CA ARG A 589 -13.11 28.57 -21.20
C ARG A 589 -14.04 27.41 -20.80
N GLY A 590 -14.64 27.34 -19.61
CA GLY A 590 -15.19 28.42 -18.80
C GLY A 590 -16.65 28.62 -19.19
N ARG A 591 -17.57 27.82 -18.62
CA ARG A 591 -19.01 28.08 -18.69
C ARG A 591 -19.70 27.72 -17.38
N GLY A 592 -20.12 28.75 -16.66
CA GLY A 592 -21.20 28.69 -15.69
C GLY A 592 -22.57 28.76 -16.36
N ARG A 593 -23.54 28.07 -15.76
CA ARG A 593 -24.98 28.29 -15.83
C ARG A 593 -25.49 27.80 -14.46
N GLY A 594 -26.28 28.53 -13.68
CA GLY A 594 -27.36 29.44 -14.01
C GLY A 594 -28.59 28.87 -13.30
N ARG A 595 -28.95 29.47 -12.16
CA ARG A 595 -30.12 29.13 -11.33
C ARG A 595 -31.40 29.14 -12.16
N GLY A 596 -32.27 28.17 -11.91
CA GLY A 596 -33.68 28.19 -12.30
C GLY A 596 -34.47 27.34 -11.32
N GLY A 597 -35.08 27.97 -10.33
CA GLY A 597 -36.04 27.33 -9.43
C GLY A 597 -37.44 27.29 -10.04
N LYS A 598 -38.22 26.30 -9.64
CA LYS A 598 -39.68 26.36 -9.55
C LYS A 598 -40.14 25.27 -8.58
N GLY A 599 -40.92 25.69 -7.59
CA GLY A 599 -41.45 24.83 -6.54
C GLY A 599 -42.69 24.04 -6.94
N GLY A 600 -43.13 23.19 -6.01
CA GLY A 600 -44.40 22.48 -6.07
C GLY A 600 -44.65 21.78 -4.74
N ARG A 601 -45.58 22.35 -3.96
CA ARG A 601 -46.13 21.81 -2.71
C ARG A 601 -46.92 20.53 -2.96
N GLY A 602 -47.04 19.68 -1.93
CA GLY A 602 -48.24 18.85 -1.74
C GLY A 602 -48.02 17.58 -0.92
N GLY A 603 -48.81 17.43 0.16
CA GLY A 603 -49.25 16.11 0.63
C GLY A 603 -48.79 15.68 2.03
N ARG A 604 -49.58 16.04 3.05
CA ARG A 604 -49.66 15.34 4.34
C ARG A 604 -50.26 13.94 4.16
N GLY A 605 -49.92 13.03 5.06
CA GLY A 605 -50.62 11.75 5.28
C GLY A 605 -50.06 11.04 6.51
N GLU A 606 -50.71 11.27 7.66
CA GLU A 606 -50.52 10.54 8.92
C GLU A 606 -50.99 9.09 8.81
N GLY A 607 -50.46 8.22 9.69
CA GLY A 607 -51.19 7.03 10.13
C GLY A 607 -50.32 5.86 10.57
N GLY A 608 -50.42 5.50 11.85
CA GLY A 608 -50.22 4.12 12.32
C GLY A 608 -49.09 3.93 13.32
N GLY A 609 -49.41 3.99 14.61
CA GLY A 609 -48.51 3.67 15.71
C GLY A 609 -48.55 2.21 16.18
N VAL A 610 -47.71 1.98 17.20
CA VAL A 610 -47.78 0.95 18.26
C VAL A 610 -47.45 -0.49 17.84
N VAL A 611 -46.33 -1.04 18.36
CA VAL A 611 -46.32 -2.04 19.45
C VAL A 611 -44.94 -2.02 20.14
N GLN A 612 -44.95 -1.68 21.44
CA GLN A 612 -43.90 -2.01 22.40
C GLN A 612 -44.07 -3.46 22.85
N SER A 613 -42.97 -4.20 23.03
CA SER A 613 -42.93 -5.30 23.98
C SER A 613 -41.69 -5.21 24.86
N LEU A 614 -41.97 -5.01 26.14
CA LEU A 614 -41.10 -5.16 27.29
C LEU A 614 -40.88 -6.65 27.58
N ALA A 615 -39.68 -6.99 28.03
CA ALA A 615 -39.47 -8.07 28.99
C ALA A 615 -38.32 -7.68 29.93
N LYS A 616 -38.69 -7.29 31.15
CA LYS A 616 -37.86 -7.36 32.36
C LYS A 616 -37.85 -8.81 32.83
N VAL A 617 -36.74 -9.30 33.40
CA VAL A 617 -36.72 -9.97 34.72
C VAL A 617 -35.35 -9.70 35.38
N ASP A 618 -35.46 -9.15 36.59
CA ASP A 618 -34.52 -8.94 37.70
C ASP A 618 -33.85 -10.25 38.20
N LEU A 619 -32.98 -10.42 39.20
CA LEU A 619 -32.06 -9.70 40.10
C LEU A 619 -31.40 -10.88 40.87
N ASN A 620 -30.14 -10.78 41.27
CA ASN A 620 -29.78 -10.95 42.69
C ASN A 620 -28.31 -10.67 42.97
N ALA A 621 -28.15 -9.98 44.10
CA ALA A 621 -26.96 -9.42 44.68
C ALA A 621 -26.23 -10.43 45.59
N ALA A 622 -24.95 -10.17 45.85
CA ALA A 622 -24.37 -10.34 47.18
C ALA A 622 -23.04 -9.57 47.30
N THR A 623 -23.07 -8.58 48.18
CA THR A 623 -22.00 -7.78 48.77
C THR A 623 -21.15 -8.61 49.74
N THR A 624 -19.88 -8.22 49.97
CA THR A 624 -19.09 -8.22 51.24
C THR A 624 -17.59 -8.10 50.90
N SER A 625 -16.96 -6.94 51.08
CA SER A 625 -16.31 -6.39 52.29
C SER A 625 -14.84 -6.81 52.44
N ALA A 626 -13.97 -5.78 52.49
CA ALA A 626 -12.56 -5.83 52.85
C ALA A 626 -12.33 -6.32 54.30
N PRO A 627 -11.06 -6.62 54.66
CA PRO A 627 -10.39 -5.68 55.57
C PRO A 627 -8.90 -5.42 55.26
N ASP A 628 -8.45 -4.28 55.80
CA ASP A 628 -7.08 -3.81 55.95
C ASP A 628 -6.16 -4.80 56.67
N SER A 629 -4.87 -4.79 56.31
CA SER A 629 -3.72 -4.83 57.25
C SER A 629 -2.37 -4.74 56.51
N GLN A 630 -1.69 -3.59 56.69
CA GLN A 630 -0.22 -3.47 56.76
C GLN A 630 0.24 -3.87 58.20
N PRO A 631 1.51 -4.25 58.50
CA PRO A 631 2.73 -3.47 58.19
C PRO A 631 4.08 -4.24 58.01
N SER A 632 5.18 -3.47 57.97
CA SER A 632 6.65 -3.76 58.01
C SER A 632 7.28 -4.34 56.73
N ILE A 633 8.26 -3.74 56.03
CA ILE A 633 9.56 -3.08 56.34
C ILE A 633 10.64 -4.07 56.84
N ASP A 634 11.81 -3.97 56.18
CA ASP A 634 13.09 -4.71 56.29
C ASP A 634 13.13 -5.99 55.42
N GLU A 635 14.08 -6.23 54.50
CA GLU A 635 15.52 -5.93 54.51
C GLU A 635 16.16 -5.96 53.11
N GLU A 636 17.32 -5.29 53.00
CA GLU A 636 18.19 -5.04 51.86
C GLU A 636 19.04 -6.25 51.37
N LYS A 637 19.67 -6.03 50.19
CA LYS A 637 20.95 -6.60 49.66
C LYS A 637 20.91 -7.98 48.98
N GLU A 638 21.01 -7.96 47.64
CA GLU A 638 22.17 -8.50 46.92
C GLU A 638 22.10 -8.14 45.42
N GLU A 639 22.71 -7.00 45.06
CA GLU A 639 23.10 -6.68 43.70
C GLU A 639 24.64 -6.62 43.69
N GLY A 640 25.31 -7.54 42.97
CA GLY A 640 26.77 -7.48 43.01
C GLY A 640 27.62 -8.57 42.36
N ARG A 641 27.17 -9.38 41.39
CA ARG A 641 28.13 -10.29 40.71
C ARG A 641 27.74 -10.91 39.37
N ALA A 642 27.51 -10.13 38.31
CA ALA A 642 27.54 -10.68 36.94
C ALA A 642 27.73 -9.65 35.80
N LYS A 643 28.60 -8.65 35.99
CA LYS A 643 29.01 -7.74 34.90
C LYS A 643 30.53 -7.72 34.76
N LYS A 644 31.12 -8.85 34.38
CA LYS A 644 32.55 -8.90 34.02
C LYS A 644 32.91 -10.09 33.13
N LEU A 645 32.15 -10.39 32.08
CA LEU A 645 32.52 -11.46 31.13
C LEU A 645 31.86 -11.32 29.74
N VAL A 646 31.72 -10.10 29.19
CA VAL A 646 31.37 -9.93 27.76
C VAL A 646 32.08 -8.70 27.20
N LYS A 647 33.42 -8.76 27.14
CA LYS A 647 34.24 -7.77 26.41
C LYS A 647 35.40 -8.41 25.64
N ARG A 648 35.31 -9.71 25.33
CA ARG A 648 36.38 -10.43 24.64
C ARG A 648 35.82 -11.51 23.71
N ALA A 649 35.23 -11.08 22.59
CA ALA A 649 35.14 -11.84 21.34
C ALA A 649 34.36 -11.02 20.30
N LYS A 650 34.99 -9.95 19.81
CA LYS A 650 34.64 -9.34 18.53
C LYS A 650 35.94 -9.30 17.73
N LYS A 651 36.26 -10.40 17.04
CA LYS A 651 37.25 -10.43 15.95
C LYS A 651 37.22 -11.81 15.29
N GLU A 652 37.36 -11.80 13.97
CA GLU A 652 37.38 -12.92 13.02
C GLU A 652 36.00 -13.36 12.52
N LYS A 653 35.68 -13.41 11.22
CA LYS A 653 36.42 -13.14 9.97
C LYS A 653 35.38 -12.98 8.84
N MET A 654 35.67 -12.09 7.88
CA MET A 654 35.17 -12.14 6.50
C MET A 654 35.80 -13.36 5.79
N ASP A 655 35.08 -13.96 4.83
CA ASP A 655 35.53 -14.29 3.46
C ASP A 655 34.56 -15.29 2.80
N ASP A 656 34.02 -14.91 1.63
CA ASP A 656 33.48 -15.76 0.54
C ASP A 656 34.68 -16.32 -0.28
N PRO A 657 34.60 -17.35 -1.19
CA PRO A 657 33.53 -17.53 -2.19
C PRO A 657 33.20 -18.99 -2.66
N ASP A 658 32.14 -19.08 -3.48
CA ASP A 658 31.96 -19.88 -4.73
C ASP A 658 31.75 -21.42 -4.77
N GLN A 659 30.86 -21.77 -5.73
CA GLN A 659 30.72 -22.98 -6.59
C GLN A 659 29.65 -24.08 -6.32
N ASP A 660 28.68 -24.10 -7.25
CA ASP A 660 28.10 -25.21 -8.04
C ASP A 660 27.86 -26.59 -7.41
N SER A 661 26.60 -27.08 -7.50
CA SER A 661 26.20 -28.20 -8.39
C SER A 661 24.80 -28.75 -8.05
N ASP A 662 23.96 -28.88 -9.08
CA ASP A 662 22.77 -29.75 -9.12
C ASP A 662 23.15 -31.23 -8.86
N PRO A 663 22.18 -32.08 -8.47
CA PRO A 663 21.77 -33.08 -9.46
C PRO A 663 20.27 -33.46 -9.47
N ASP A 664 19.78 -33.70 -10.69
CA ASP A 664 18.66 -34.56 -11.04
C ASP A 664 18.84 -36.00 -10.50
N PHE A 665 17.76 -36.64 -10.02
CA PHE A 665 17.33 -37.95 -10.56
C PHE A 665 15.91 -38.35 -10.14
N ASP A 666 15.22 -38.95 -11.11
CA ASP A 666 13.84 -39.43 -11.19
C ASP A 666 13.73 -40.91 -10.65
N PRO A 667 12.66 -41.71 -10.86
CA PRO A 667 11.70 -42.10 -9.82
C PRO A 667 11.51 -43.64 -9.68
N THR A 668 10.43 -44.02 -8.97
CA THR A 668 9.71 -45.33 -8.95
C THR A 668 10.29 -46.46 -8.04
N PRO A 669 9.51 -47.48 -7.56
CA PRO A 669 8.32 -48.05 -8.21
C PRO A 669 7.14 -48.58 -7.37
N ALA A 670 6.14 -48.95 -8.18
CA ALA A 670 4.81 -49.50 -7.94
C ALA A 670 4.72 -50.80 -7.12
N LYS A 671 3.53 -51.03 -6.52
CA LYS A 671 2.91 -52.35 -6.45
C LYS A 671 1.41 -52.31 -6.78
N LYS A 672 1.01 -53.38 -7.46
CA LYS A 672 -0.23 -53.67 -8.18
C LYS A 672 -1.39 -54.05 -7.24
N GLY A 673 -2.63 -53.82 -7.70
CA GLY A 673 -3.83 -54.48 -7.20
C GLY A 673 -5.03 -54.26 -8.12
N LYS A 674 -5.42 -55.31 -8.85
CA LYS A 674 -6.56 -55.37 -9.79
C LYS A 674 -7.91 -55.30 -9.07
N GLY A 675 -8.92 -54.71 -9.72
CA GLY A 675 -10.33 -54.93 -9.40
C GLY A 675 -11.27 -54.22 -10.39
N LYS A 676 -11.86 -54.99 -11.33
CA LYS A 676 -12.93 -54.54 -12.24
C LYS A 676 -14.23 -54.32 -11.45
N GLY A 677 -14.99 -53.28 -11.80
CA GLY A 677 -16.37 -53.10 -11.35
C GLY A 677 -17.08 -52.04 -12.19
N THR A 678 -17.94 -52.50 -13.10
CA THR A 678 -18.90 -51.72 -13.89
C THR A 678 -20.00 -51.11 -13.02
N GLY A 679 -20.47 -49.90 -13.33
CA GLY A 679 -21.72 -49.40 -12.77
C GLY A 679 -22.01 -47.94 -13.13
N LYS A 680 -23.09 -47.71 -13.88
CA LYS A 680 -23.70 -46.41 -14.18
C LYS A 680 -24.17 -45.69 -12.89
N GLY A 681 -24.15 -44.36 -12.93
CA GLY A 681 -24.75 -43.45 -11.95
C GLY A 681 -24.33 -42.02 -12.23
#